data_AF-A0A9P8D586-F1
#
_entry.id   AF-A0A9P8D586-F1
#
_cell.length_a   1.000
_cell.length_b   1.000
_cell.length_c   1.000
_cell.angle_alpha   90.00
_cell.angle_beta   90.00
_cell.angle_gamma   90.00
#
_symmetry.space_group_name_H-M   'P 1'
#
loop_
_entity.id
_entity.type
_entity.pdbx_description
1 polymer ?
#
loop_
_entity_poly.entity_id
_entity_poly.type
_entity_poly.pdbx_seq_one_letter_code
_entity_poly.pdbx_strand_id
1 'polypeptide(L)'
;MIHVAEHGFDWSTGACLVALVCANAAITDSHTEIFTSPEVTPEKKAEIELSMQFWSVAVKRLGYASAQNTVRAVQCLCLAGIWYMHRLEPFEAWKHFNLAGAAWHTLGSTHGELSSHDEFSNEFSLMQALERSWYYYLSEIAARHVINRLAQMNSEAPEVPSERHVRRMISQAEMMQSQISDWHSSLPPMFHFDTPQGYTADAVADSMVFILRHRYISLCELVSRPFVRLCVDQLADEMDASLHGIISSYASQCVRLCILKLDQVVGHRHQGTWYGIRVATSAALILAAVDKAQRLAEEDEAFRLVQSVTLPETWRGAVARGAASVQQYLDEPNGGRDFWHTNPLPAFNVPSVRVSDGPNGVRGTKFVDGVPAACLPCGTGLAATWDQDLLYKAGTLIGDECIAKGAHCWLGPTVCIQRSPLGGRGFESMAEDPYATGKLAAAYINGVQSTGVVSVIKHWLANDQEHERVGVNVVASERALREIHMLPFQIALSDAAPGVVMACYNKVNGKHVSENRDFLDSLLREEWQWKGLIMSDWFGTYSTTEAVNAGLDLEMPGPTRQRGQLLDLAVSTRKVSRSTIDTRARNVLEFVQRCTKVPVAEEEGGRDFPEDRQLNRKLAGDSVVLLKNEAHQLPLKRCFKSIALIGPNMKTTSFCGGGSAHLQPYYTVSPYEGIVAQLPPDVEARYEVGASANGWNPLLQGDMITTPEGAPGMRMRFYRQGPSVSDREIIDESHLPDSSWLLMGYSHPKLDKLFYATVEGDVVAQESGPFEFGLAVYGSARLYIDGQLLIDNSIVQRSGTFFFGKGTVEEKAEMRLVQGQKYRITIEYASAPSSRLVKPGVVNFGGGAGRVGLASAIDPEIGIQKAVSAALQSDVTILCVGMTRDQESEGFDRPHMDLPGSLPRLASAVLAAVPDAIVVTQSGTPFNMLWSEQAKTHVHAWLAGNETGNGIADVLFGETCPSGKLPLSFPRRIQDTPTFLNFGSERGRVIYGEDIYVGYRYYEKVDREVLYPFGHGLSYTTFTYDKLHVTSSHVSFEITNSGSVAGAEVSQLYIAADETTSSIQRPKKELKGFNKTYLQPAEVKRVEIPLDRFTTSFWDEELHCWVSERGVYRVLVGSSSSKILLTGELHVEATTRWTGL
;
A
#
# COMPACT_ATOMS: atom_id res chain seq x y z
N MET A 1 32.28 -3.53 66.12
CA MET A 1 31.44 -2.37 65.74
C MET A 1 30.13 -2.32 66.51
N ILE A 2 29.32 -3.40 66.54
CA ILE A 2 28.02 -3.42 67.25
C ILE A 2 28.13 -3.05 68.73
N HIS A 3 29.12 -3.60 69.46
CA HIS A 3 29.33 -3.27 70.87
C HIS A 3 29.65 -1.77 71.11
N VAL A 4 30.35 -1.11 70.18
CA VAL A 4 30.64 0.34 70.23
C VAL A 4 29.41 1.16 69.84
N ALA A 5 28.57 0.67 68.92
CA ALA A 5 27.31 1.31 68.54
C ALA A 5 26.21 1.15 69.62
N GLU A 6 26.24 0.06 70.40
CA GLU A 6 25.32 -0.18 71.51
C GLU A 6 25.69 0.59 72.78
N HIS A 7 26.98 0.78 73.07
CA HIS A 7 27.45 1.34 74.35
C HIS A 7 28.38 2.56 74.26
N GLY A 8 28.60 3.11 73.06
CA GLY A 8 29.41 4.32 72.86
C GLY A 8 28.78 5.61 73.40
N PHE A 9 29.59 6.66 73.55
CA PHE A 9 29.32 7.85 74.38
C PHE A 9 28.30 8.89 73.83
N ASP A 10 27.59 8.64 72.73
CA ASP A 10 26.75 9.66 72.07
C ASP A 10 25.46 9.06 71.47
N TRP A 11 24.30 9.67 71.77
CA TRP A 11 22.95 9.35 71.24
C TRP A 11 22.55 10.28 70.08
N SER A 12 23.51 10.70 69.25
CA SER A 12 23.26 11.68 68.18
C SER A 12 22.60 11.08 66.94
N THR A 13 22.00 11.96 66.16
CA THR A 13 21.51 11.72 64.80
C THR A 13 22.61 11.16 63.89
N GLY A 14 23.88 11.50 64.12
CA GLY A 14 25.01 10.93 63.37
C GLY A 14 25.21 9.45 63.64
N ALA A 15 25.09 9.01 64.90
CA ALA A 15 25.15 7.60 65.25
C ALA A 15 23.95 6.80 64.68
N CYS A 16 22.76 7.40 64.66
CA CYS A 16 21.58 6.81 64.01
C CYS A 16 21.80 6.59 62.51
N LEU A 17 22.35 7.61 61.83
CA LEU A 17 22.63 7.54 60.39
C LEU A 17 23.61 6.41 60.06
N VAL A 18 24.69 6.27 60.83
CA VAL A 18 25.68 5.19 60.63
C VAL A 18 25.04 3.82 60.85
N ALA A 19 24.23 3.65 61.89
CA ALA A 19 23.54 2.38 62.16
C ALA A 19 22.58 2.00 61.01
N LEU A 20 21.86 2.97 60.45
CA LEU A 20 20.96 2.77 59.31
C LEU A 20 21.70 2.43 58.02
N VAL A 21 22.83 3.09 57.75
CA VAL A 21 23.67 2.77 56.59
C VAL A 21 24.21 1.34 56.72
N CYS A 22 24.71 0.95 57.90
CA CYS A 22 25.17 -0.42 58.14
C CYS A 22 24.04 -1.46 58.02
N ALA A 23 22.83 -1.13 58.52
CA ALA A 23 21.67 -2.02 58.41
C ALA A 23 21.26 -2.25 56.94
N ASN A 24 21.24 -1.21 56.12
CA ASN A 24 20.93 -1.32 54.69
C ASN A 24 22.06 -2.01 53.92
N ALA A 25 23.33 -1.70 54.23
CA ALA A 25 24.48 -2.30 53.56
C ALA A 25 24.57 -3.83 53.81
N ALA A 26 24.18 -4.29 54.99
CA ALA A 26 24.17 -5.71 55.33
C ALA A 26 23.12 -6.54 54.55
N ILE A 27 22.18 -5.90 53.85
CA ILE A 27 21.12 -6.57 53.06
C ILE A 27 21.12 -6.19 51.57
N THR A 28 22.07 -5.37 51.13
CA THR A 28 22.20 -5.01 49.71
C THR A 28 22.94 -6.10 48.93
N ASP A 29 22.21 -6.87 48.10
CA ASP A 29 22.80 -7.81 47.13
C ASP A 29 23.24 -7.11 45.83
N SER A 30 24.26 -7.68 45.18
CA SER A 30 24.53 -7.38 43.77
C SER A 30 23.43 -7.97 42.87
N HIS A 31 22.92 -7.19 41.92
CA HIS A 31 21.65 -7.39 41.19
C HIS A 31 21.47 -8.71 40.38
N THR A 32 22.39 -9.67 40.45
CA THR A 32 22.42 -10.85 39.56
C THR A 32 21.86 -12.16 40.14
N GLU A 33 21.55 -12.27 41.44
CA GLU A 33 21.17 -13.56 42.06
C GLU A 33 19.71 -13.70 42.53
N ILE A 34 18.89 -12.66 42.42
CA ILE A 34 17.51 -12.64 43.00
C ILE A 34 16.52 -13.59 42.27
N PHE A 35 16.88 -14.15 41.11
CA PHE A 35 15.93 -14.91 40.28
C PHE A 35 16.10 -16.43 40.28
N THR A 36 17.00 -17.03 41.07
CA THR A 36 17.35 -18.45 40.87
C THR A 36 17.29 -19.43 42.06
N SER A 37 16.85 -19.08 43.27
CA SER A 37 16.55 -20.13 44.29
C SER A 37 15.63 -19.66 45.44
N PRO A 38 14.66 -20.47 45.92
CA PRO A 38 13.80 -20.13 47.06
C PRO A 38 14.38 -20.47 48.44
N GLU A 39 15.58 -21.06 48.54
CA GLU A 39 16.21 -21.38 49.83
C GLU A 39 17.28 -20.34 50.19
N VAL A 40 17.02 -19.58 51.27
CA VAL A 40 17.94 -18.60 51.84
C VAL A 40 19.20 -19.32 52.35
N THR A 41 20.36 -19.03 51.78
CA THR A 41 21.61 -19.67 52.21
C THR A 41 21.96 -19.33 53.67
N PRO A 42 22.71 -20.18 54.39
CA PRO A 42 23.14 -19.89 55.75
C PRO A 42 23.88 -18.55 55.88
N GLU A 43 24.65 -18.16 54.86
CA GLU A 43 25.33 -16.85 54.80
C GLU A 43 24.32 -15.71 54.71
N LYS A 44 23.31 -15.83 53.84
CA LYS A 44 22.25 -14.84 53.67
C LYS A 44 21.42 -14.67 54.95
N LYS A 45 21.18 -15.77 55.66
CA LYS A 45 20.50 -15.76 56.95
C LYS A 45 21.33 -15.02 58.01
N ALA A 46 22.65 -15.21 58.03
CA ALA A 46 23.56 -14.48 58.92
C ALA A 46 23.63 -12.98 58.59
N GLU A 47 23.60 -12.60 57.31
CA GLU A 47 23.53 -11.20 56.85
C GLU A 47 22.23 -10.50 57.27
N ILE A 48 21.09 -11.20 57.12
CA ILE A 48 19.78 -10.69 57.58
C ILE A 48 19.78 -10.54 59.11
N GLU A 49 20.31 -11.51 59.85
CA GLU A 49 20.45 -11.41 61.32
C GLU A 49 21.35 -10.23 61.71
N LEU A 50 22.44 -9.98 60.98
CA LEU A 50 23.35 -8.86 61.21
C LEU A 50 22.67 -7.50 60.92
N SER A 51 21.91 -7.39 59.84
CA SER A 51 21.11 -6.19 59.52
C SER A 51 20.08 -5.90 60.60
N MET A 52 19.38 -6.93 61.10
CA MET A 52 18.42 -6.79 62.18
C MET A 52 19.07 -6.29 63.48
N GLN A 53 20.32 -6.68 63.76
CA GLN A 53 21.08 -6.16 64.90
C GLN A 53 21.37 -4.66 64.73
N PHE A 54 21.87 -4.21 63.58
CA PHE A 54 22.10 -2.78 63.32
C PHE A 54 20.80 -1.98 63.29
N TRP A 55 19.72 -2.54 62.75
CA TRP A 55 18.39 -1.95 62.75
C TRP A 55 17.85 -1.75 64.17
N SER A 56 17.98 -2.76 65.03
CA SER A 56 17.57 -2.67 66.45
C SER A 56 18.28 -1.53 67.18
N VAL A 57 19.56 -1.28 66.85
CA VAL A 57 20.36 -0.17 67.36
C VAL A 57 19.88 1.18 66.80
N ALA A 58 19.52 1.21 65.51
CA ALA A 58 19.01 2.40 64.81
C ALA A 58 17.62 2.81 65.32
N VAL A 59 16.68 1.88 65.48
CA VAL A 59 15.29 2.13 65.92
C VAL A 59 15.26 2.85 67.27
N LYS A 60 16.11 2.44 68.22
CA LYS A 60 16.22 3.09 69.53
C LYS A 60 16.60 4.57 69.44
N ARG A 61 17.32 4.97 68.38
CA ARG A 61 17.82 6.33 68.14
C ARG A 61 16.99 7.09 67.10
N LEU A 62 16.21 6.39 66.28
CA LEU A 62 15.39 6.95 65.22
C LEU A 62 14.38 7.94 65.79
N GLY A 63 13.78 7.64 66.95
CA GLY A 63 12.86 8.57 67.63
C GLY A 63 13.49 9.93 67.97
N TYR A 64 14.80 9.98 68.28
CA TYR A 64 15.53 11.22 68.52
C TYR A 64 15.84 11.96 67.21
N ALA A 65 16.22 11.23 66.15
CA ALA A 65 16.40 11.79 64.82
C ALA A 65 15.09 12.37 64.26
N SER A 66 13.97 11.65 64.36
CA SER A 66 12.65 12.06 63.88
C SER A 66 12.11 13.32 64.56
N ALA A 67 12.60 13.67 65.75
CA ALA A 67 12.24 14.88 66.46
C ALA A 67 13.10 16.10 66.08
N GLN A 68 14.15 15.91 65.26
CA GLN A 68 15.03 16.98 64.80
C GLN A 68 14.72 17.37 63.36
N ASN A 69 14.58 18.67 63.10
CA ASN A 69 14.52 19.21 61.75
C ASN A 69 15.93 19.52 61.25
N THR A 70 16.76 18.49 61.03
CA THR A 70 18.11 18.65 60.44
C THR A 70 18.27 17.77 59.20
N VAL A 71 19.17 18.15 58.29
CA VAL A 71 19.45 17.37 57.07
C VAL A 71 19.80 15.91 57.40
N ARG A 72 20.55 15.69 58.49
CA ARG A 72 20.91 14.34 58.95
C ARG A 72 19.71 13.54 59.45
N ALA A 73 18.73 14.19 60.08
CA ALA A 73 17.49 13.55 60.51
C ALA A 73 16.62 13.12 59.30
N VAL A 74 16.52 13.99 58.28
CA VAL A 74 15.86 13.65 57.01
C VAL A 74 16.53 12.45 56.35
N GLN A 75 17.86 12.41 56.33
CA GLN A 75 18.62 11.26 55.81
C GLN A 75 18.35 9.98 56.62
N CYS A 76 18.28 10.06 57.95
CA CYS A 76 17.92 8.92 58.80
C CYS A 76 16.50 8.40 58.47
N LEU A 77 15.52 9.30 58.35
CA LEU A 77 14.14 8.93 58.02
C LEU A 77 14.03 8.30 56.61
N CYS A 78 14.76 8.84 55.63
CA CYS A 78 14.84 8.22 54.29
C CYS A 78 15.48 6.84 54.32
N LEU A 79 16.60 6.65 55.02
CA LEU A 79 17.27 5.35 55.10
C LEU A 79 16.48 4.32 55.92
N ALA A 80 15.71 4.78 56.91
CA ALA A 80 14.72 3.96 57.59
C ALA A 80 13.60 3.53 56.65
N GLY A 81 13.09 4.45 55.84
CA GLY A 81 12.13 4.16 54.77
C GLY A 81 12.66 3.11 53.79
N ILE A 82 13.91 3.25 53.33
CA ILE A 82 14.56 2.29 52.42
C ILE A 82 14.69 0.91 53.07
N TRP A 83 15.07 0.84 54.35
CA TRP A 83 15.18 -0.44 55.06
C TRP A 83 13.83 -1.15 55.16
N TYR A 84 12.76 -0.42 55.50
CA TYR A 84 11.39 -0.96 55.53
C TYR A 84 10.90 -1.38 54.13
N MET A 85 11.29 -0.67 53.07
CA MET A 85 11.00 -1.09 51.69
C MET A 85 11.66 -2.43 51.39
N HIS A 86 12.93 -2.61 51.77
CA HIS A 86 13.64 -3.87 51.56
C HIS A 86 13.00 -5.04 52.32
N ARG A 87 12.48 -4.78 53.52
CA ARG A 87 11.74 -5.73 54.36
C ARG A 87 10.31 -6.01 53.90
N LEU A 88 9.89 -5.42 52.77
CA LEU A 88 8.54 -5.52 52.22
C LEU A 88 7.46 -5.03 53.20
N GLU A 89 7.78 -4.01 53.99
CA GLU A 89 6.88 -3.30 54.90
C GLU A 89 6.59 -1.87 54.35
N PRO A 90 5.94 -1.75 53.18
CA PRO A 90 5.89 -0.50 52.40
C PRO A 90 5.10 0.62 53.07
N PHE A 91 4.17 0.29 53.97
CA PHE A 91 3.41 1.30 54.71
C PHE A 91 4.27 1.99 55.77
N GLU A 92 5.08 1.22 56.49
CA GLU A 92 6.06 1.77 57.43
C GLU A 92 7.12 2.56 56.67
N ALA A 93 7.58 2.05 55.52
CA ALA A 93 8.48 2.81 54.65
C ALA A 93 7.90 4.17 54.23
N TRP A 94 6.66 4.17 53.75
CA TRP A 94 5.95 5.37 53.33
C TRP A 94 5.81 6.37 54.48
N LYS A 95 5.45 5.93 55.69
CA LYS A 95 5.41 6.80 56.88
C LYS A 95 6.74 7.50 57.12
N HIS A 96 7.85 6.76 57.04
CA HIS A 96 9.19 7.32 57.27
C HIS A 96 9.63 8.27 56.14
N PHE A 97 9.32 7.98 54.88
CA PHE A 97 9.54 8.92 53.78
C PHE A 97 8.68 10.18 53.89
N ASN A 98 7.42 10.05 54.33
CA ASN A 98 6.54 11.17 54.53
C ASN A 98 7.02 12.06 55.68
N LEU A 99 7.44 11.46 56.80
CA LEU A 99 8.10 12.18 57.90
C LEU A 99 9.39 12.86 57.44
N ALA A 100 10.20 12.22 56.58
CA ALA A 100 11.39 12.83 56.00
C ALA A 100 11.05 14.07 55.16
N GLY A 101 10.02 13.96 54.32
CA GLY A 101 9.50 15.08 53.52
C GLY A 101 9.00 16.23 54.39
N ALA A 102 8.20 15.95 55.42
CA ALA A 102 7.70 16.96 56.34
C ALA A 102 8.82 17.66 57.13
N ALA A 103 9.82 16.91 57.60
CA ALA A 103 10.99 17.47 58.28
C ALA A 103 11.86 18.32 57.33
N TRP A 104 12.04 17.88 56.08
CA TRP A 104 12.75 18.63 55.04
C TRP A 104 12.02 19.93 54.67
N HIS A 105 10.69 19.89 54.55
CA HIS A 105 9.87 21.08 54.29
C HIS A 105 9.97 22.08 55.46
N THR A 106 9.97 21.58 56.70
CA THR A 106 10.14 22.43 57.89
C THR A 106 11.53 23.10 57.92
N LEU A 107 12.59 22.38 57.52
CA LEU A 107 13.94 22.94 57.30
C LEU A 107 13.96 24.03 56.22
N GLY A 108 13.32 23.78 55.07
CA GLY A 108 13.22 24.75 53.99
C GLY A 108 12.51 26.04 54.42
N SER A 109 11.46 25.91 55.23
CA SER A 109 10.71 27.08 55.76
C SER A 109 11.44 27.85 56.87
N THR A 110 12.35 27.22 57.62
CA THR A 110 13.09 27.86 58.72
C THR A 110 14.43 28.46 58.30
N HIS A 111 14.98 28.06 57.14
CA HIS A 111 16.17 28.68 56.53
C HIS A 111 15.83 29.75 55.47
N GLY A 112 14.54 30.10 55.31
CA GLY A 112 14.04 31.08 54.33
C GLY A 112 14.30 32.56 54.64
N GLU A 113 15.01 32.93 55.72
CA GLU A 113 15.35 34.35 56.01
C GLU A 113 16.69 34.82 55.40
N LEU A 114 17.36 34.00 54.58
CA LEU A 114 18.53 34.44 53.80
C LEU A 114 18.32 34.16 52.30
N SER A 115 17.44 34.94 51.65
CA SER A 115 17.65 35.39 50.25
C SER A 115 16.47 36.22 49.76
N SER A 116 16.62 37.54 49.83
CA SER A 116 15.86 38.47 49.01
C SER A 116 16.45 38.53 47.60
N HIS A 117 16.12 37.56 46.74
CA HIS A 117 16.26 37.69 45.28
C HIS A 117 15.22 36.82 44.57
N ASP A 118 14.55 37.40 43.57
CA ASP A 118 13.37 36.90 42.82
C ASP A 118 13.49 35.50 42.15
N GLU A 119 14.64 34.82 42.24
CA GLU A 119 14.84 33.48 41.65
C GLU A 119 14.24 32.33 42.48
N PHE A 120 14.06 32.51 43.80
CA PHE A 120 13.56 31.43 44.67
C PHE A 120 12.05 31.15 44.55
N SER A 121 11.26 32.06 43.97
CA SER A 121 9.79 31.88 43.85
C SER A 121 9.40 30.82 42.80
N ASN A 122 10.21 30.64 41.76
CA ASN A 122 10.00 29.63 40.72
C ASN A 122 10.58 28.26 41.10
N GLU A 123 11.69 28.19 41.84
CA GLU A 123 12.20 26.92 42.36
C GLU A 123 11.29 26.33 43.44
N PHE A 124 10.68 27.17 44.29
CA PHE A 124 9.74 26.72 45.31
C PHE A 124 8.46 26.15 44.70
N SER A 125 7.93 26.77 43.63
CA SER A 125 6.77 26.25 42.90
C SER A 125 7.11 25.00 42.07
N LEU A 126 8.31 24.91 41.49
CA LEU A 126 8.83 23.68 40.87
C LEU A 126 8.98 22.55 41.89
N MET A 127 9.46 22.88 43.10
CA MET A 127 9.59 21.93 44.21
C MET A 127 8.23 21.46 44.73
N GLN A 128 7.23 22.34 44.84
CA GLN A 128 5.86 21.93 45.18
C GLN A 128 5.24 21.03 44.10
N ALA A 129 5.55 21.28 42.82
CA ALA A 129 5.13 20.41 41.72
C ALA A 129 5.86 19.04 41.72
N LEU A 130 7.15 19.02 42.08
CA LEU A 130 7.95 17.80 42.28
C LEU A 130 7.47 17.00 43.49
N GLU A 131 7.18 17.66 44.61
CA GLU A 131 6.64 17.07 45.84
C GLU A 131 5.29 16.39 45.58
N ARG A 132 4.38 17.10 44.89
CA ARG A 132 3.10 16.54 44.44
C ARG A 132 3.30 15.27 43.61
N SER A 133 4.25 15.30 42.69
CA SER A 133 4.58 14.16 41.84
C SER A 133 5.19 12.99 42.65
N TRP A 134 6.06 13.26 43.62
CA TRP A 134 6.66 12.25 44.50
C TRP A 134 5.62 11.56 45.37
N TYR A 135 4.74 12.31 46.03
CA TYR A 135 3.65 11.73 46.81
C TYR A 135 2.73 10.88 45.94
N TYR A 136 2.39 11.35 44.74
CA TYR A 136 1.62 10.57 43.76
C TYR A 136 2.32 9.24 43.42
N TYR A 137 3.61 9.27 43.05
CA TYR A 137 4.35 8.05 42.70
C TYR A 137 4.50 7.09 43.88
N LEU A 138 4.75 7.60 45.10
CA LEU A 138 4.80 6.78 46.31
C LEU A 138 3.45 6.12 46.61
N SER A 139 2.35 6.87 46.49
CA SER A 139 0.99 6.34 46.64
C SER A 139 0.67 5.27 45.58
N GLU A 140 1.15 5.45 44.34
CA GLU A 140 0.96 4.50 43.24
C GLU A 140 1.79 3.22 43.44
N ILE A 141 3.04 3.34 43.89
CA ILE A 141 3.91 2.20 44.24
C ILE A 141 3.28 1.39 45.38
N ALA A 142 2.80 2.06 46.45
CA ALA A 142 2.11 1.40 47.55
C ALA A 142 0.87 0.63 47.05
N ALA A 143 0.05 1.25 46.20
CA ALA A 143 -1.11 0.60 45.59
C ALA A 143 -0.72 -0.62 44.72
N ARG A 144 0.36 -0.53 43.92
CA ARG A 144 0.87 -1.66 43.12
C ARG A 144 1.31 -2.84 43.96
N HIS A 145 1.96 -2.60 45.10
CA HIS A 145 2.33 -3.70 46.01
C HIS A 145 1.12 -4.40 46.61
N VAL A 146 0.04 -3.66 46.93
CA VAL A 146 -1.23 -4.28 47.34
C VAL A 146 -1.83 -5.09 46.20
N ILE A 147 -1.83 -4.58 44.96
CA ILE A 147 -2.28 -5.32 43.76
C ILE A 147 -1.50 -6.62 43.60
N ASN A 148 -0.17 -6.59 43.73
CA ASN A 148 0.67 -7.78 43.57
C ASN A 148 0.39 -8.83 44.65
N ARG A 149 0.21 -8.41 45.91
CA ARG A 149 -0.17 -9.33 47.01
C ARG A 149 -1.55 -9.93 46.77
N LEU A 150 -2.53 -9.13 46.34
CA LEU A 150 -3.87 -9.63 45.98
C LEU A 150 -3.81 -10.62 44.82
N ALA A 151 -3.01 -10.34 43.79
CA ALA A 151 -2.81 -11.25 42.67
C ALA A 151 -2.18 -12.58 43.12
N GLN A 152 -1.16 -12.52 43.98
CA GLN A 152 -0.55 -13.71 44.56
C GLN A 152 -1.54 -14.52 45.39
N MET A 153 -2.27 -13.86 46.31
CA MET A 153 -3.30 -14.51 47.14
C MET A 153 -4.39 -15.18 46.28
N ASN A 154 -4.82 -14.53 45.20
CA ASN A 154 -5.79 -15.08 44.27
C ASN A 154 -5.23 -16.25 43.43
N SER A 155 -3.91 -16.28 43.18
CA SER A 155 -3.25 -17.36 42.44
C SER A 155 -2.98 -18.63 43.27
N GLU A 156 -2.88 -18.49 44.59
CA GLU A 156 -2.63 -19.59 45.53
C GLU A 156 -3.93 -20.34 45.93
N ALA A 157 -5.10 -19.88 45.47
CA ALA A 157 -6.37 -20.53 45.75
C ALA A 157 -6.51 -21.85 44.95
N PRO A 158 -6.89 -22.97 45.60
CA PRO A 158 -7.10 -24.23 44.91
C PRO A 158 -8.25 -24.13 43.91
N GLU A 159 -8.22 -24.99 42.88
CA GLU A 159 -9.21 -24.98 41.81
C GLU A 159 -10.64 -25.21 42.32
N VAL A 160 -10.80 -26.04 43.36
CA VAL A 160 -12.03 -26.24 44.12
C VAL A 160 -11.76 -25.98 45.62
N PRO A 161 -12.19 -24.83 46.18
CA PRO A 161 -11.91 -24.46 47.56
C PRO A 161 -12.86 -25.14 48.54
N SER A 162 -12.32 -25.70 49.63
CA SER A 162 -13.14 -26.15 50.77
C SER A 162 -13.68 -24.97 51.59
N GLU A 163 -14.71 -25.19 52.42
CA GLU A 163 -15.27 -24.13 53.29
C GLU A 163 -14.21 -23.45 54.17
N ARG A 164 -13.22 -24.21 54.65
CA ARG A 164 -12.09 -23.65 55.43
C ARG A 164 -11.27 -22.66 54.60
N HIS A 165 -11.08 -22.93 53.30
CA HIS A 165 -10.42 -22.01 52.40
C HIS A 165 -11.28 -20.77 52.15
N VAL A 166 -12.59 -20.92 51.95
CA VAL A 166 -13.50 -19.77 51.74
C VAL A 166 -13.59 -18.88 52.98
N ARG A 167 -13.68 -19.44 54.19
CA ARG A 167 -13.62 -18.66 55.45
C ARG A 167 -12.30 -17.89 55.60
N ARG A 168 -11.18 -18.48 55.16
CA ARG A 168 -9.89 -17.79 55.12
C ARG A 168 -9.88 -16.67 54.07
N MET A 169 -10.46 -16.89 52.89
CA MET A 169 -10.61 -15.86 51.85
C MET A 169 -11.44 -14.67 52.35
N ILE A 170 -12.51 -14.90 53.12
CA ILE A 170 -13.33 -13.83 53.73
C ILE A 170 -12.49 -13.01 54.71
N SER A 171 -11.79 -13.67 55.65
CA SER A 171 -10.88 -13.00 56.59
C SER A 171 -9.79 -12.20 55.88
N GLN A 172 -9.26 -12.74 54.79
CA GLN A 172 -8.25 -12.07 53.98
C GLN A 172 -8.81 -10.86 53.23
N ALA A 173 -10.03 -10.97 52.69
CA ALA A 173 -10.73 -9.88 52.03
C ALA A 173 -10.99 -8.72 53.00
N GLU A 174 -11.47 -9.01 54.21
CA GLU A 174 -11.68 -8.01 55.28
C GLU A 174 -10.38 -7.30 55.66
N MET A 175 -9.29 -8.06 55.85
CA MET A 175 -7.98 -7.50 56.13
C MET A 175 -7.47 -6.60 54.99
N MET A 176 -7.65 -7.03 53.73
CA MET A 176 -7.24 -6.23 52.56
C MET A 176 -8.09 -4.98 52.39
N GLN A 177 -9.40 -5.04 52.65
CA GLN A 177 -10.26 -3.87 52.66
C GLN A 177 -9.83 -2.85 53.72
N SER A 178 -9.48 -3.32 54.92
CA SER A 178 -8.89 -2.48 55.97
C SER A 178 -7.63 -1.77 55.47
N GLN A 179 -6.70 -2.50 54.84
CA GLN A 179 -5.46 -1.91 54.30
C GLN A 179 -5.70 -0.93 53.15
N ILE A 180 -6.68 -1.18 52.28
CA ILE A 180 -7.04 -0.27 51.19
C ILE A 180 -7.67 1.01 51.76
N SER A 181 -8.48 0.89 52.82
CA SER A 181 -9.05 2.02 53.55
C SER A 181 -7.98 2.84 54.27
N ASP A 182 -7.02 2.18 54.91
CA ASP A 182 -5.87 2.83 55.55
C ASP A 182 -5.00 3.56 54.51
N TRP A 183 -4.74 2.93 53.36
CA TRP A 183 -4.03 3.57 52.24
C TRP A 183 -4.75 4.84 51.77
N HIS A 184 -6.06 4.76 51.54
CA HIS A 184 -6.87 5.90 51.09
C HIS A 184 -6.89 7.02 52.13
N SER A 185 -7.06 6.68 53.41
CA SER A 185 -7.06 7.63 54.53
C SER A 185 -5.68 8.24 54.80
N SER A 186 -4.61 7.58 54.36
CA SER A 186 -3.23 8.05 54.49
C SER A 186 -2.81 8.98 53.34
N LEU A 187 -3.62 9.11 52.28
CA LEU A 187 -3.28 10.00 51.18
C LEU A 187 -3.15 11.45 51.69
N PRO A 188 -2.24 12.26 51.13
CA PRO A 188 -2.21 13.69 51.45
C PRO A 188 -3.56 14.36 51.09
N PRO A 189 -3.99 15.42 51.79
CA PRO A 189 -5.28 16.08 51.55
C PRO A 189 -5.52 16.49 50.09
N MET A 190 -4.45 16.84 49.37
CA MET A 190 -4.48 17.21 47.94
C MET A 190 -4.81 16.05 46.98
N PHE A 191 -4.79 14.80 47.47
CA PHE A 191 -5.11 13.59 46.73
C PHE A 191 -6.32 12.84 47.29
N HIS A 192 -7.06 13.44 48.22
CA HIS A 192 -8.32 12.87 48.71
C HIS A 192 -9.39 12.88 47.62
N PHE A 193 -10.16 11.79 47.56
CA PHE A 193 -11.28 11.64 46.63
C PHE A 193 -12.40 10.81 47.27
N ASP A 194 -13.62 11.01 46.81
CA ASP A 194 -14.80 10.28 47.30
C ASP A 194 -14.74 8.79 46.92
N THR A 195 -15.12 7.95 47.89
CA THR A 195 -15.24 6.51 47.69
C THR A 195 -16.50 6.17 46.89
N PRO A 196 -16.58 4.98 46.26
CA PRO A 196 -17.69 4.58 45.39
C PRO A 196 -19.10 4.60 46.00
N GLN A 197 -19.24 4.69 47.33
CA GLN A 197 -20.53 4.72 48.03
C GLN A 197 -21.17 6.12 48.09
N GLY A 198 -20.39 7.19 47.95
CA GLY A 198 -20.85 8.59 48.00
C GLY A 198 -20.63 9.38 46.70
N TYR A 199 -20.37 8.69 45.59
CA TYR A 199 -19.91 9.30 44.35
C TYR A 199 -21.03 9.96 43.52
N THR A 200 -20.75 11.17 42.99
CA THR A 200 -21.53 11.84 41.93
C THR A 200 -20.65 12.06 40.69
N ALA A 201 -21.20 11.87 39.48
CA ALA A 201 -20.43 11.74 38.25
C ALA A 201 -19.78 13.03 37.70
N ASP A 202 -19.87 14.15 38.42
CA ASP A 202 -19.45 15.46 37.91
C ASP A 202 -17.98 15.81 38.27
N ALA A 203 -17.18 15.98 37.21
CA ALA A 203 -15.94 16.73 37.09
C ALA A 203 -14.79 16.47 38.10
N VAL A 204 -13.86 15.57 37.76
CA VAL A 204 -12.50 15.61 38.33
C VAL A 204 -11.61 16.47 37.42
N ALA A 205 -11.23 17.66 37.88
CA ALA A 205 -10.34 18.56 37.15
C ALA A 205 -8.85 18.13 37.20
N ASP A 206 -8.51 17.13 38.04
CA ASP A 206 -7.13 16.72 38.31
C ASP A 206 -6.80 15.28 37.88
N SER A 207 -5.84 15.15 36.96
CA SER A 207 -5.41 13.87 36.38
C SER A 207 -4.78 12.88 37.37
N MET A 208 -4.08 13.36 38.41
CA MET A 208 -3.42 12.47 39.37
C MET A 208 -4.41 11.87 40.37
N VAL A 209 -5.35 12.70 40.85
CA VAL A 209 -6.46 12.26 41.71
C VAL A 209 -7.32 11.23 40.97
N PHE A 210 -7.61 11.48 39.69
CA PHE A 210 -8.32 10.55 38.82
C PHE A 210 -7.63 9.17 38.76
N ILE A 211 -6.32 9.11 38.57
CA ILE A 211 -5.58 7.84 38.49
C ILE A 211 -5.58 7.10 39.84
N LEU A 212 -5.30 7.79 40.95
CA LEU A 212 -5.30 7.17 42.28
C LEU A 212 -6.69 6.62 42.62
N ARG A 213 -7.75 7.30 42.19
CA ARG A 213 -9.12 6.85 42.32
C ARG A 213 -9.42 5.60 41.50
N HIS A 214 -8.97 5.54 40.24
CA HIS A 214 -9.08 4.33 39.42
C HIS A 214 -8.31 3.14 40.01
N ARG A 215 -7.15 3.41 40.67
CA ARG A 215 -6.40 2.39 41.41
C ARG A 215 -7.17 1.87 42.61
N TYR A 216 -7.79 2.76 43.39
CA TYR A 216 -8.67 2.37 44.50
C TYR A 216 -9.81 1.46 44.03
N ILE A 217 -10.53 1.85 42.97
CA ILE A 217 -11.63 1.06 42.40
C ILE A 217 -11.13 -0.32 41.95
N SER A 218 -9.95 -0.38 41.32
CA SER A 218 -9.35 -1.65 40.87
C SER A 218 -8.93 -2.55 42.02
N LEU A 219 -8.40 -1.99 43.12
CA LEU A 219 -8.04 -2.72 44.33
C LEU A 219 -9.28 -3.34 44.99
N CYS A 220 -10.35 -2.56 45.18
CA CYS A 220 -11.61 -3.06 45.71
C CYS A 220 -12.20 -4.16 44.83
N GLU A 221 -12.15 -4.00 43.51
CA GLU A 221 -12.66 -4.99 42.58
C GLU A 221 -11.86 -6.29 42.63
N LEU A 222 -10.52 -6.23 42.71
CA LEU A 222 -9.66 -7.40 42.83
C LEU A 222 -9.88 -8.19 44.13
N VAL A 223 -10.21 -7.52 45.23
CA VAL A 223 -10.57 -8.17 46.50
C VAL A 223 -11.89 -8.94 46.37
N SER A 224 -12.87 -8.35 45.68
CA SER A 224 -14.20 -8.92 45.54
C SER A 224 -14.31 -9.96 44.40
N ARG A 225 -13.38 -9.95 43.42
CA ARG A 225 -13.41 -10.81 42.22
C ARG A 225 -13.48 -12.32 42.49
N PRO A 226 -12.74 -12.91 43.45
CA PRO A 226 -12.78 -14.35 43.68
C PRO A 226 -14.17 -14.87 44.06
N PHE A 227 -14.98 -14.05 44.72
CA PHE A 227 -16.34 -14.40 45.12
C PHE A 227 -17.29 -14.49 43.92
N VAL A 228 -17.04 -13.73 42.85
CA VAL A 228 -17.79 -13.91 41.58
C VAL A 228 -17.53 -15.30 41.01
N ARG A 229 -16.28 -15.77 41.04
CA ARG A 229 -15.93 -17.12 40.58
C ARG A 229 -16.64 -18.20 41.41
N LEU A 230 -16.68 -18.06 42.73
CA LEU A 230 -17.40 -18.99 43.61
C LEU A 230 -18.88 -19.13 43.24
N CYS A 231 -19.52 -18.03 42.82
CA CYS A 231 -20.91 -18.03 42.36
C CYS A 231 -21.07 -18.57 40.93
N VAL A 232 -20.24 -18.10 39.98
CA VAL A 232 -20.35 -18.44 38.54
C VAL A 232 -20.02 -19.92 38.29
N ASP A 233 -18.99 -20.44 38.95
CA ASP A 233 -18.53 -21.83 38.82
C ASP A 233 -19.29 -22.78 39.78
N GLN A 234 -20.31 -22.30 40.50
CA GLN A 234 -21.15 -23.07 41.44
C GLN A 234 -20.37 -23.72 42.60
N LEU A 235 -19.17 -23.21 42.91
CA LEU A 235 -18.27 -23.82 43.89
C LEU A 235 -18.72 -23.64 45.34
N ALA A 236 -19.60 -22.67 45.61
CA ALA A 236 -20.11 -22.37 46.94
C ALA A 236 -21.56 -22.80 47.18
N ASP A 237 -22.24 -23.39 46.19
CA ASP A 237 -23.67 -23.72 46.29
C ASP A 237 -23.99 -24.78 47.38
N GLU A 238 -23.06 -25.71 47.61
CA GLU A 238 -23.19 -26.79 48.60
C GLU A 238 -22.55 -26.47 49.97
N MET A 239 -22.08 -25.23 50.16
CA MET A 239 -21.47 -24.80 51.42
C MET A 239 -22.50 -24.39 52.48
N ASP A 240 -22.05 -24.23 53.72
CA ASP A 240 -22.85 -23.69 54.82
C ASP A 240 -23.57 -22.38 54.42
N ALA A 241 -24.91 -22.39 54.53
CA ALA A 241 -25.76 -21.27 54.16
C ALA A 241 -25.43 -19.94 54.88
N SER A 242 -24.77 -19.99 56.04
CA SER A 242 -24.26 -18.80 56.74
C SER A 242 -23.20 -18.04 55.94
N LEU A 243 -22.53 -18.68 54.99
CA LEU A 243 -21.53 -18.06 54.10
C LEU A 243 -22.14 -17.43 52.86
N HIS A 244 -23.30 -17.91 52.41
CA HIS A 244 -23.93 -17.51 51.16
C HIS A 244 -24.17 -16.00 51.06
N GLY A 245 -24.71 -15.38 52.13
CA GLY A 245 -24.96 -13.94 52.15
C GLY A 245 -23.68 -13.09 52.09
N ILE A 246 -22.58 -13.57 52.65
CA ILE A 246 -21.28 -12.88 52.60
C ILE A 246 -20.71 -12.99 51.19
N ILE A 247 -20.69 -14.19 50.61
CA ILE A 247 -20.15 -14.46 49.28
C ILE A 247 -20.91 -13.65 48.20
N SER A 248 -22.24 -13.68 48.23
CA SER A 248 -23.06 -12.96 47.25
C SER A 248 -22.95 -11.44 47.38
N SER A 249 -22.75 -10.92 48.60
CA SER A 249 -22.47 -9.51 48.84
C SER A 249 -21.16 -9.06 48.18
N TYR A 250 -20.07 -9.81 48.37
CA TYR A 250 -18.79 -9.53 47.71
C TYR A 250 -18.90 -9.67 46.18
N ALA A 251 -19.57 -10.70 45.67
CA ALA A 251 -19.78 -10.88 44.24
C ALA A 251 -20.57 -9.71 43.62
N SER A 252 -21.64 -9.26 44.29
CA SER A 252 -22.45 -8.11 43.86
C SER A 252 -21.65 -6.80 43.88
N GLN A 253 -20.77 -6.63 44.87
CA GLN A 253 -19.84 -5.49 44.93
C GLN A 253 -18.88 -5.48 43.74
N CYS A 254 -18.34 -6.64 43.35
CA CYS A 254 -17.47 -6.77 42.18
C CYS A 254 -18.18 -6.35 40.88
N VAL A 255 -19.42 -6.81 40.69
CA VAL A 255 -20.26 -6.46 39.53
C VAL A 255 -20.47 -4.94 39.45
N ARG A 256 -20.84 -4.29 40.56
CA ARG A 256 -21.02 -2.84 40.63
C ARG A 256 -19.73 -2.08 40.26
N LEU A 257 -18.58 -2.55 40.75
CA LEU A 257 -17.28 -1.94 40.45
C LEU A 257 -16.89 -2.14 38.98
N CYS A 258 -17.23 -3.25 38.35
CA CYS A 258 -17.01 -3.48 36.91
C CYS A 258 -17.79 -2.49 36.04
N ILE A 259 -19.06 -2.21 36.39
CA ILE A 259 -19.87 -1.20 35.69
C ILE A 259 -19.24 0.19 35.83
N LEU A 260 -18.86 0.58 37.05
CA LEU A 260 -18.18 1.86 37.30
C LEU A 260 -16.88 2.01 36.50
N LYS A 261 -16.10 0.93 36.37
CA LYS A 261 -14.86 0.92 35.56
C LYS A 261 -15.16 1.12 34.07
N LEU A 262 -16.24 0.55 33.55
CA LEU A 262 -16.66 0.68 32.15
C LEU A 262 -17.21 2.08 31.81
N ASP A 263 -17.97 2.68 32.73
CA ASP A 263 -18.49 4.04 32.56
C ASP A 263 -17.41 5.13 32.68
N GLN A 264 -16.25 4.80 33.24
CA GLN A 264 -15.13 5.73 33.48
C GLN A 264 -13.92 5.46 32.58
N VAL A 265 -14.05 4.69 31.50
CA VAL A 265 -12.96 4.53 30.52
C VAL A 265 -12.78 5.85 29.76
N VAL A 266 -11.94 6.74 30.30
CA VAL A 266 -11.63 8.05 29.70
C VAL A 266 -10.15 8.13 29.32
N GLY A 267 -9.91 8.78 28.17
CA GLY A 267 -8.61 8.96 27.52
C GLY A 267 -7.57 9.70 28.36
N HIS A 268 -6.51 9.00 28.74
CA HIS A 268 -5.28 9.63 29.20
C HIS A 268 -4.07 9.17 28.37
N ARG A 269 -3.38 10.14 27.76
CA ARG A 269 -2.34 9.99 26.73
C ARG A 269 -1.01 9.40 27.20
N HIS A 270 -0.89 8.91 28.43
CA HIS A 270 0.34 8.30 28.94
C HIS A 270 0.05 6.94 29.59
N GLN A 271 0.58 5.87 28.99
CA GLN A 271 0.49 4.45 29.40
C GLN A 271 -0.93 3.88 29.66
N GLY A 272 -1.99 4.65 29.39
CA GLY A 272 -3.37 4.34 29.75
C GLY A 272 -4.16 3.48 28.77
N THR A 273 -3.76 3.35 27.50
CA THR A 273 -4.58 2.65 26.48
C THR A 273 -4.70 1.15 26.75
N TRP A 274 -3.58 0.44 26.97
CA TRP A 274 -3.59 -0.99 27.32
C TRP A 274 -4.17 -1.27 28.70
N TYR A 275 -4.02 -0.34 29.65
CA TYR A 275 -4.67 -0.45 30.95
C TYR A 275 -6.19 -0.31 30.78
N GLY A 276 -6.64 0.69 30.03
CA GLY A 276 -8.05 0.92 29.68
C GLY A 276 -8.68 -0.27 28.95
N ILE A 277 -8.01 -0.81 27.92
CA ILE A 277 -8.44 -2.01 27.19
C ILE A 277 -8.55 -3.20 28.14
N ARG A 278 -7.49 -3.53 28.89
CA ARG A 278 -7.51 -4.68 29.82
C ARG A 278 -8.58 -4.53 30.89
N VAL A 279 -8.74 -3.33 31.43
CA VAL A 279 -9.76 -3.02 32.43
C VAL A 279 -11.16 -3.18 31.84
N ALA A 280 -11.41 -2.62 30.64
CA ALA A 280 -12.70 -2.71 29.97
C ALA A 280 -13.04 -4.15 29.58
N THR A 281 -12.11 -4.88 28.97
CA THR A 281 -12.30 -6.29 28.59
C THR A 281 -12.52 -7.16 29.83
N SER A 282 -11.70 -7.02 30.88
CA SER A 282 -11.87 -7.81 32.11
C SER A 282 -13.21 -7.53 32.78
N ALA A 283 -13.62 -6.26 32.87
CA ALA A 283 -14.91 -5.89 33.46
C ALA A 283 -16.08 -6.43 32.63
N ALA A 284 -16.02 -6.31 31.30
CA ALA A 284 -17.05 -6.83 30.41
C ALA A 284 -17.18 -8.36 30.49
N LEU A 285 -16.07 -9.09 30.57
CA LEU A 285 -16.06 -10.55 30.70
C LEU A 285 -16.66 -11.02 32.02
N ILE A 286 -16.36 -10.32 33.13
CA ILE A 286 -16.95 -10.63 34.44
C ILE A 286 -18.47 -10.45 34.39
N LEU A 287 -18.96 -9.32 33.84
CA LEU A 287 -20.39 -9.05 33.71
C LEU A 287 -21.09 -10.09 32.82
N ALA A 288 -20.48 -10.45 31.68
CA ALA A 288 -21.01 -11.46 30.77
C ALA A 288 -21.02 -12.86 31.41
N ALA A 289 -20.01 -13.20 32.22
CA ALA A 289 -19.95 -14.48 32.93
C ALA A 289 -21.07 -14.60 33.97
N VAL A 290 -21.34 -13.54 34.73
CA VAL A 290 -22.46 -13.49 35.68
C VAL A 290 -23.81 -13.59 34.96
N ASP A 291 -24.05 -12.80 33.91
CA ASP A 291 -25.30 -12.88 33.10
C ASP A 291 -25.52 -14.27 32.52
N LYS A 292 -24.46 -14.89 31.98
CA LYS A 292 -24.54 -16.26 31.43
C LYS A 292 -24.87 -17.27 32.52
N ALA A 293 -24.21 -17.20 33.68
CA ALA A 293 -24.43 -18.12 34.78
C ALA A 293 -25.85 -17.97 35.38
N GLN A 294 -26.37 -16.74 35.49
CA GLN A 294 -27.75 -16.50 35.91
C GLN A 294 -28.77 -17.10 34.94
N ARG A 295 -28.60 -16.90 33.63
CA ARG A 295 -29.50 -17.49 32.61
C ARG A 295 -29.48 -19.02 32.64
N LEU A 296 -28.31 -19.63 32.79
CA LEU A 296 -28.19 -21.09 32.91
C LEU A 296 -28.81 -21.62 34.22
N ALA A 297 -28.80 -20.82 35.29
CA ALA A 297 -29.43 -21.17 36.55
C ALA A 297 -30.96 -21.01 36.53
N GLU A 298 -31.53 -20.21 35.64
CA GLU A 298 -33.00 -20.13 35.45
C GLU A 298 -33.57 -21.37 34.77
N GLU A 299 -32.74 -22.14 34.07
CA GLU A 299 -33.10 -23.40 33.40
C GLU A 299 -33.05 -24.62 34.35
N ASP A 300 -32.51 -24.46 35.56
CA ASP A 300 -32.29 -25.51 36.57
C ASP A 300 -33.19 -25.25 37.81
N GLU A 301 -33.95 -26.24 38.29
CA GLU A 301 -34.91 -26.07 39.41
C GLU A 301 -34.22 -25.98 40.80
N ALA A 302 -32.90 -26.15 40.89
CA ALA A 302 -32.13 -26.05 42.13
C ALA A 302 -31.73 -24.60 42.49
N PHE A 303 -31.74 -24.24 43.78
CA PHE A 303 -31.22 -22.95 44.24
C PHE A 303 -29.74 -22.80 43.89
N ARG A 304 -29.40 -21.72 43.16
CA ARG A 304 -28.02 -21.36 42.79
C ARG A 304 -27.62 -20.04 43.43
N LEU A 305 -26.45 -20.00 44.08
CA LEU A 305 -25.99 -18.80 44.78
C LEU A 305 -25.84 -17.59 43.84
N VAL A 306 -25.53 -17.83 42.56
CA VAL A 306 -25.41 -16.78 41.53
C VAL A 306 -26.69 -15.97 41.32
N GLN A 307 -27.87 -16.53 41.61
CA GLN A 307 -29.15 -15.79 41.53
C GLN A 307 -29.25 -14.70 42.60
N SER A 308 -28.49 -14.80 43.69
CA SER A 308 -28.41 -13.76 44.72
C SER A 308 -27.40 -12.65 44.40
N VAL A 309 -26.65 -12.76 43.30
CA VAL A 309 -25.72 -11.72 42.84
C VAL A 309 -26.49 -10.64 42.08
N THR A 310 -26.40 -9.39 42.51
CA THR A 310 -27.13 -8.28 41.88
C THR A 310 -26.43 -7.81 40.61
N LEU A 311 -27.06 -8.01 39.44
CA LEU A 311 -26.62 -7.51 38.14
C LEU A 311 -27.58 -6.41 37.62
N PRO A 312 -27.19 -5.12 37.65
CA PRO A 312 -28.06 -4.02 37.21
C PRO A 312 -28.39 -4.06 35.72
N GLU A 313 -29.63 -3.76 35.31
CA GLU A 313 -30.07 -3.73 33.89
C GLU A 313 -29.19 -2.87 32.97
N THR A 314 -28.51 -1.86 33.52
CA THR A 314 -27.64 -0.92 32.78
C THR A 314 -26.31 -1.52 32.33
N TRP A 315 -25.96 -2.74 32.74
CA TRP A 315 -24.63 -3.34 32.51
C TRP A 315 -24.27 -3.46 31.02
N ARG A 316 -25.25 -3.80 30.16
CA ARG A 316 -25.02 -3.92 28.69
C ARG A 316 -24.69 -2.57 28.06
N GLY A 317 -25.35 -1.51 28.52
CA GLY A 317 -25.05 -0.14 28.08
C GLY A 317 -23.64 0.31 28.48
N ALA A 318 -23.18 -0.06 29.67
CA ALA A 318 -21.81 0.22 30.12
C ALA A 318 -20.76 -0.51 29.28
N VAL A 319 -20.99 -1.79 28.92
CA VAL A 319 -20.11 -2.54 28.02
C VAL A 319 -20.02 -1.89 26.64
N ALA A 320 -21.14 -1.45 26.07
CA ALA A 320 -21.16 -0.78 24.77
C ALA A 320 -20.40 0.56 24.79
N ARG A 321 -20.59 1.38 25.83
CA ARG A 321 -19.85 2.65 26.01
C ARG A 321 -18.35 2.41 26.18
N GLY A 322 -17.96 1.43 27.00
CA GLY A 322 -16.57 1.04 27.18
C GLY A 322 -15.90 0.62 25.87
N ALA A 323 -16.58 -0.19 25.05
CA ALA A 323 -16.07 -0.61 23.74
C ALA A 323 -15.87 0.58 22.77
N ALA A 324 -16.86 1.49 22.69
CA ALA A 324 -16.78 2.67 21.83
C ALA A 324 -15.63 3.61 22.24
N SER A 325 -15.40 3.78 23.54
CA SER A 325 -14.35 4.66 24.06
C SER A 325 -12.92 4.23 23.70
N VAL A 326 -12.71 2.94 23.43
CA VAL A 326 -11.41 2.35 23.09
C VAL A 326 -11.13 2.39 21.59
N GLN A 327 -12.17 2.31 20.75
CA GLN A 327 -12.04 2.21 19.29
C GLN A 327 -11.31 3.41 18.66
N GLN A 328 -11.54 4.62 19.16
CA GLN A 328 -10.92 5.87 18.68
C GLN A 328 -9.38 5.92 18.80
N TYR A 329 -8.77 5.04 19.59
CA TYR A 329 -7.31 4.98 19.76
C TYR A 329 -6.62 4.00 18.80
N LEU A 330 -7.40 3.26 18.01
CA LEU A 330 -6.90 2.28 17.05
C LEU A 330 -6.72 2.86 15.63
N ASP A 331 -7.22 4.07 15.39
CA ASP A 331 -7.13 4.75 14.10
C ASP A 331 -5.82 5.56 14.00
N GLU A 332 -4.75 4.90 13.56
CA GLU A 332 -3.47 5.58 13.31
C GLU A 332 -3.48 6.37 11.98
N PRO A 333 -2.88 7.57 11.93
CA PRO A 333 -2.79 8.38 10.70
C PRO A 333 -1.89 7.77 9.62
N ASN A 334 -1.09 6.74 9.95
CA ASN A 334 -0.04 6.18 9.07
C ASN A 334 -0.51 5.00 8.22
N GLY A 335 -1.81 4.70 8.21
CA GLY A 335 -2.46 3.76 7.29
C GLY A 335 -3.58 4.43 6.49
N GLY A 336 -3.93 3.86 5.34
CA GLY A 336 -5.16 4.21 4.64
C GLY A 336 -6.40 3.94 5.50
N ARG A 337 -7.45 4.74 5.30
CA ARG A 337 -8.79 4.52 5.84
C ARG A 337 -9.49 3.39 5.08
N ASP A 338 -9.40 3.46 3.76
CA ASP A 338 -9.99 2.53 2.81
C ASP A 338 -9.03 2.34 1.62
N PHE A 339 -9.54 1.87 0.48
CA PHE A 339 -8.71 1.69 -0.72
C PHE A 339 -8.07 2.98 -1.22
N TRP A 340 -8.69 4.15 -1.06
CA TRP A 340 -8.32 5.36 -1.80
C TRP A 340 -8.11 6.58 -0.92
N HIS A 341 -8.36 6.47 0.38
CA HIS A 341 -8.37 7.61 1.30
C HIS A 341 -7.40 7.46 2.46
N THR A 342 -6.74 8.55 2.84
CA THR A 342 -6.02 8.64 4.13
C THR A 342 -7.00 8.82 5.30
N ASN A 343 -6.58 8.51 6.51
CA ASN A 343 -7.39 8.77 7.71
C ASN A 343 -7.53 10.28 7.99
N PRO A 344 -8.76 10.81 8.18
CA PRO A 344 -8.94 12.19 8.65
C PRO A 344 -8.66 12.31 10.16
N LEU A 345 -8.20 13.47 10.61
CA LEU A 345 -8.14 13.85 12.03
C LEU A 345 -8.94 15.15 12.28
N PRO A 346 -10.28 15.07 12.40
CA PRO A 346 -11.15 16.24 12.51
C PRO A 346 -10.81 17.15 13.71
N ALA A 347 -10.38 16.57 14.83
CA ALA A 347 -9.98 17.32 16.03
C ALA A 347 -8.78 18.26 15.81
N PHE A 348 -8.00 18.04 14.75
CA PHE A 348 -6.84 18.85 14.37
C PHE A 348 -7.01 19.54 13.01
N ASN A 349 -8.23 19.53 12.46
CA ASN A 349 -8.53 20.05 11.13
C ASN A 349 -7.65 19.43 10.01
N VAL A 350 -7.32 18.14 10.13
CA VAL A 350 -6.62 17.39 9.09
C VAL A 350 -7.67 16.59 8.29
N PRO A 351 -7.93 16.93 7.03
CA PRO A 351 -8.91 16.21 6.22
C PRO A 351 -8.33 14.91 5.66
N SER A 352 -9.21 14.12 5.06
CA SER A 352 -8.82 12.94 4.29
C SER A 352 -8.36 13.34 2.89
N VAL A 353 -7.32 12.70 2.39
CA VAL A 353 -6.80 12.86 1.02
C VAL A 353 -7.25 11.68 0.18
N ARG A 354 -7.82 11.96 -0.99
CA ARG A 354 -8.16 10.96 -2.01
C ARG A 354 -7.01 10.76 -2.98
N VAL A 355 -6.62 9.51 -3.21
CA VAL A 355 -5.69 9.07 -4.26
C VAL A 355 -6.40 8.27 -5.34
N SER A 356 -5.90 8.28 -6.59
CA SER A 356 -6.48 7.48 -7.67
C SER A 356 -5.45 7.02 -8.70
N ASP A 357 -5.62 5.80 -9.21
CA ASP A 357 -4.88 5.28 -10.37
C ASP A 357 -5.38 5.93 -11.67
N GLY A 358 -4.58 5.97 -12.73
CA GLY A 358 -3.18 5.60 -12.81
C GLY A 358 -2.51 6.19 -14.06
N PRO A 359 -1.45 5.55 -14.58
CA PRO A 359 -0.46 6.22 -15.44
C PRO A 359 -0.97 6.70 -16.81
N ASN A 360 -2.15 6.28 -17.26
CA ASN A 360 -2.74 6.64 -18.56
C ASN A 360 -4.20 7.12 -18.45
N GLY A 361 -4.60 7.66 -17.29
CA GLY A 361 -5.91 8.25 -17.04
C GLY A 361 -6.36 8.06 -15.59
N VAL A 362 -7.41 8.77 -15.15
CA VAL A 362 -7.82 8.80 -13.72
C VAL A 362 -9.10 8.00 -13.50
N ARG A 363 -8.99 6.78 -12.95
CA ARG A 363 -10.14 5.87 -12.76
C ARG A 363 -11.17 6.39 -11.74
N GLY A 364 -10.73 7.07 -10.70
CA GLY A 364 -11.55 7.39 -9.52
C GLY A 364 -11.52 6.30 -8.45
N THR A 365 -12.55 6.25 -7.61
CA THR A 365 -12.62 5.39 -6.41
C THR A 365 -13.32 4.04 -6.63
N LYS A 366 -13.80 3.76 -7.84
CA LYS A 366 -14.57 2.56 -8.14
C LYS A 366 -14.09 1.88 -9.42
N PHE A 367 -14.15 0.54 -9.42
CA PHE A 367 -13.94 -0.27 -10.63
C PHE A 367 -15.26 -0.58 -11.35
N VAL A 368 -16.35 -0.72 -10.59
CA VAL A 368 -17.71 -0.96 -11.10
C VAL A 368 -18.52 0.30 -10.82
N ASP A 369 -19.29 0.74 -11.81
CA ASP A 369 -20.10 1.97 -11.71
C ASP A 369 -19.23 3.21 -11.37
N GLY A 370 -18.04 3.26 -11.98
CA GLY A 370 -17.09 4.37 -11.85
C GLY A 370 -17.41 5.47 -12.85
N VAL A 371 -17.05 6.72 -12.52
CA VAL A 371 -17.25 7.84 -13.44
C VAL A 371 -16.24 7.71 -14.59
N PRO A 372 -16.68 7.75 -15.87
CA PRO A 372 -15.77 7.62 -17.01
C PRO A 372 -14.67 8.70 -17.03
N ALA A 373 -13.54 8.41 -17.67
CA ALA A 373 -12.37 9.27 -17.72
C ALA A 373 -11.70 9.30 -19.10
N ALA A 374 -10.77 10.23 -19.31
CA ALA A 374 -9.91 10.24 -20.49
C ALA A 374 -8.86 9.12 -20.36
N CYS A 375 -8.89 8.13 -21.25
CA CYS A 375 -7.80 7.15 -21.38
C CYS A 375 -6.82 7.63 -22.45
N LEU A 376 -5.59 7.89 -22.04
CA LEU A 376 -4.47 8.28 -22.90
C LEU A 376 -3.75 7.02 -23.42
N PRO A 377 -2.84 7.14 -24.41
CA PRO A 377 -1.96 6.03 -24.77
C PRO A 377 -1.24 5.43 -23.55
N CYS A 378 -0.96 4.12 -23.61
CA CYS A 378 -0.18 3.45 -22.58
C CYS A 378 1.24 4.03 -22.48
N GLY A 379 1.98 3.71 -21.41
CA GLY A 379 3.31 4.28 -21.15
C GLY A 379 4.27 4.13 -22.32
N THR A 380 4.31 2.96 -22.96
CA THR A 380 5.12 2.72 -24.17
C THR A 380 4.63 3.52 -25.38
N GLY A 381 3.32 3.72 -25.52
CA GLY A 381 2.75 4.60 -26.54
C GLY A 381 3.14 6.06 -26.32
N LEU A 382 2.99 6.58 -25.10
CA LEU A 382 3.42 7.94 -24.75
C LEU A 382 4.93 8.12 -24.97
N ALA A 383 5.74 7.15 -24.55
CA ALA A 383 7.17 7.19 -24.77
C ALA A 383 7.56 7.13 -26.24
N ALA A 384 6.77 6.45 -27.08
CA ALA A 384 7.00 6.41 -28.52
C ALA A 384 6.88 7.79 -29.19
N THR A 385 6.26 8.78 -28.52
CA THR A 385 6.25 10.16 -29.02
C THR A 385 7.62 10.84 -28.95
N TRP A 386 8.47 10.46 -28.00
CA TRP A 386 9.75 11.11 -27.66
C TRP A 386 9.64 12.64 -27.46
N ASP A 387 8.48 13.10 -26.99
CA ASP A 387 8.12 14.52 -26.93
C ASP A 387 7.81 14.96 -25.49
N GLN A 388 8.78 15.61 -24.85
CA GLN A 388 8.63 16.09 -23.47
C GLN A 388 7.53 17.18 -23.36
N ASP A 389 7.37 18.04 -24.36
CA ASP A 389 6.35 19.09 -24.35
C ASP A 389 4.94 18.50 -24.48
N LEU A 390 4.80 17.47 -25.31
CA LEU A 390 3.53 16.75 -25.44
C LEU A 390 3.19 15.95 -24.18
N LEU A 391 4.18 15.33 -23.53
CA LEU A 391 3.98 14.64 -22.24
C LEU A 391 3.66 15.60 -21.10
N TYR A 392 4.22 16.82 -21.11
CA TYR A 392 3.81 17.86 -20.18
C TYR A 392 2.31 18.19 -20.34
N LYS A 393 1.83 18.36 -21.57
CA LYS A 393 0.39 18.60 -21.85
C LYS A 393 -0.49 17.41 -21.46
N ALA A 394 -0.03 16.18 -21.73
CA ALA A 394 -0.70 14.98 -21.25
C ALA A 394 -0.82 14.98 -19.73
N GLY A 395 0.24 15.41 -19.02
CA GLY A 395 0.26 15.55 -17.56
C GLY A 395 -0.72 16.59 -17.06
N THR A 396 -0.80 17.75 -17.72
CA THR A 396 -1.80 18.77 -17.37
C THR A 396 -3.22 18.21 -17.48
N LEU A 397 -3.54 17.47 -18.55
CA LEU A 397 -4.85 16.82 -18.71
C LEU A 397 -5.13 15.80 -17.60
N ILE A 398 -4.15 14.98 -17.22
CA ILE A 398 -4.30 14.07 -16.06
C ILE A 398 -4.56 14.84 -14.77
N GLY A 399 -3.84 15.95 -14.55
CA GLY A 399 -4.05 16.82 -13.41
C GLY A 399 -5.48 17.39 -13.36
N ASP A 400 -6.00 17.81 -14.51
CA ASP A 400 -7.39 18.30 -14.64
C ASP A 400 -8.43 17.20 -14.42
N GLU A 401 -8.18 15.99 -14.92
CA GLU A 401 -9.01 14.79 -14.66
C GLU A 401 -9.00 14.42 -13.17
N CYS A 402 -7.85 14.52 -12.48
CA CYS A 402 -7.76 14.32 -11.04
C CYS A 402 -8.64 15.32 -10.28
N ILE A 403 -8.59 16.60 -10.65
CA ILE A 403 -9.43 17.65 -10.06
C ILE A 403 -10.91 17.33 -10.26
N ALA A 404 -11.32 16.95 -11.48
CA ALA A 404 -12.70 16.57 -11.79
C ALA A 404 -13.17 15.33 -11.00
N LYS A 405 -12.27 14.37 -10.75
CA LYS A 405 -12.53 13.14 -9.97
C LYS A 405 -12.41 13.33 -8.46
N GLY A 406 -12.15 14.54 -7.96
CA GLY A 406 -11.96 14.78 -6.53
C GLY A 406 -10.64 14.18 -5.98
N ALA A 407 -9.72 13.76 -6.84
CA ALA A 407 -8.46 13.11 -6.46
C ALA A 407 -7.35 14.16 -6.29
N HIS A 408 -6.73 14.17 -5.11
CA HIS A 408 -5.67 15.13 -4.78
C HIS A 408 -4.29 14.62 -5.20
N CYS A 409 -4.18 13.29 -5.35
CA CYS A 409 -2.95 12.60 -5.62
C CYS A 409 -3.14 11.53 -6.71
N TRP A 410 -2.30 11.59 -7.74
CA TRP A 410 -2.31 10.72 -8.91
C TRP A 410 -1.27 9.61 -8.78
N LEU A 411 -1.70 8.35 -8.87
CA LEU A 411 -0.85 7.17 -8.72
C LEU A 411 -0.11 6.84 -10.03
N GLY A 412 0.73 7.76 -10.51
CA GLY A 412 1.59 7.60 -11.67
C GLY A 412 2.69 8.67 -11.77
N PRO A 413 3.60 8.54 -12.75
CA PRO A 413 3.65 7.50 -13.77
C PRO A 413 4.34 6.20 -13.28
N THR A 414 4.21 5.13 -14.07
CA THR A 414 4.96 3.89 -13.89
C THR A 414 6.27 3.94 -14.70
N VAL A 415 7.41 3.63 -14.08
CA VAL A 415 8.76 3.79 -14.66
C VAL A 415 9.66 2.55 -14.49
N CYS A 416 9.09 1.39 -14.21
CA CYS A 416 9.82 0.11 -14.21
C CYS A 416 10.40 -0.18 -15.60
N ILE A 417 11.49 -0.95 -15.70
CA ILE A 417 12.21 -1.18 -16.95
C ILE A 417 11.75 -2.49 -17.61
N GLN A 418 11.41 -2.43 -18.90
CA GLN A 418 11.06 -3.62 -19.70
C GLN A 418 12.31 -4.43 -20.06
N ARG A 419 12.92 -5.10 -19.07
CA ARG A 419 14.05 -6.02 -19.29
C ARG A 419 13.71 -7.18 -20.22
N SER A 420 12.45 -7.61 -20.19
CA SER A 420 11.88 -8.66 -21.02
C SER A 420 10.67 -8.11 -21.76
N PRO A 421 10.39 -8.56 -23.00
CA PRO A 421 9.13 -8.24 -23.66
C PRO A 421 7.94 -8.83 -22.89
N LEU A 422 8.12 -9.92 -22.13
CA LEU A 422 7.01 -10.70 -21.57
C LEU A 422 6.33 -10.08 -20.33
N GLY A 423 6.88 -9.01 -19.74
CA GLY A 423 6.35 -8.41 -18.52
C GLY A 423 4.88 -7.99 -18.64
N GLY A 424 4.05 -8.45 -17.71
CA GLY A 424 2.60 -8.20 -17.73
C GLY A 424 2.21 -6.73 -17.76
N ARG A 425 3.00 -5.89 -17.08
CA ARG A 425 2.86 -4.43 -17.05
C ARG A 425 3.88 -3.69 -17.91
N GLY A 426 4.52 -4.38 -18.86
CA GLY A 426 5.49 -3.74 -19.75
C GLY A 426 4.87 -2.61 -20.57
N PHE A 427 3.58 -2.70 -20.90
CA PHE A 427 2.81 -1.64 -21.57
C PHE A 427 2.66 -0.36 -20.73
N GLU A 428 2.72 -0.50 -19.40
CA GLU A 428 2.38 0.56 -18.45
C GLU A 428 3.55 1.50 -18.18
N SER A 429 4.79 0.99 -18.30
CA SER A 429 6.02 1.78 -18.20
C SER A 429 6.42 2.40 -19.55
N MET A 430 7.43 3.27 -19.55
CA MET A 430 7.80 4.11 -20.70
C MET A 430 8.73 3.41 -21.72
N ALA A 431 9.97 3.09 -21.37
CA ALA A 431 10.99 2.60 -22.30
C ALA A 431 11.99 1.64 -21.64
N GLU A 432 12.66 0.82 -22.46
CA GLU A 432 13.77 -0.05 -21.99
C GLU A 432 15.01 0.75 -21.62
N ASP A 433 15.10 2.00 -22.08
CA ASP A 433 16.19 2.92 -21.77
C ASP A 433 15.88 3.77 -20.53
N PRO A 434 16.74 3.75 -19.50
CA PRO A 434 16.49 4.46 -18.26
C PRO A 434 16.53 6.00 -18.38
N TYR A 435 17.33 6.53 -19.31
CA TYR A 435 17.41 7.98 -19.53
C TYR A 435 16.14 8.50 -20.22
N ALA A 436 15.70 7.82 -21.28
CA ALA A 436 14.43 8.13 -21.94
C ALA A 436 13.26 8.04 -20.95
N THR A 437 13.16 6.94 -20.19
CA THR A 437 12.12 6.74 -19.17
C THR A 437 12.12 7.87 -18.14
N GLY A 438 13.30 8.23 -17.59
CA GLY A 438 13.41 9.30 -16.59
C GLY A 438 12.98 10.67 -17.10
N LYS A 439 13.49 11.11 -18.26
CA LYS A 439 13.17 12.43 -18.83
C LYS A 439 11.71 12.56 -19.26
N LEU A 440 11.15 11.52 -19.87
CA LEU A 440 9.74 11.50 -20.27
C LEU A 440 8.81 11.48 -19.05
N ALA A 441 9.14 10.68 -18.03
CA ALA A 441 8.39 10.66 -16.78
C ALA A 441 8.45 12.02 -16.05
N ALA A 442 9.62 12.67 -16.03
CA ALA A 442 9.78 13.99 -15.43
C ALA A 442 8.87 15.04 -16.09
N ALA A 443 8.81 15.06 -17.43
CA ALA A 443 7.93 15.97 -18.17
C ALA A 443 6.44 15.73 -17.84
N TYR A 444 6.03 14.46 -17.77
CA TYR A 444 4.66 14.07 -17.44
C TYR A 444 4.28 14.45 -15.99
N ILE A 445 5.19 14.20 -15.04
CA ILE A 445 5.04 14.62 -13.63
C ILE A 445 4.92 16.14 -13.51
N ASN A 446 5.79 16.89 -14.21
CA ASN A 446 5.74 18.35 -14.20
C ASN A 446 4.41 18.88 -14.76
N GLY A 447 3.86 18.23 -15.78
CA GLY A 447 2.51 18.50 -16.29
C GLY A 447 1.44 18.34 -15.21
N VAL A 448 1.40 17.19 -14.53
CA VAL A 448 0.42 16.92 -13.46
C VAL A 448 0.58 17.89 -12.30
N GLN A 449 1.81 18.09 -11.80
CA GLN A 449 2.06 18.94 -10.66
C GLN A 449 1.81 20.43 -10.95
N SER A 450 1.79 20.84 -12.24
CA SER A 450 1.43 22.21 -12.63
C SER A 450 -0.02 22.59 -12.29
N THR A 451 -0.92 21.60 -12.15
CA THR A 451 -2.31 21.81 -11.71
C THR A 451 -2.46 21.82 -10.18
N GLY A 452 -1.35 21.60 -9.45
CA GLY A 452 -1.30 21.45 -8.00
C GLY A 452 -1.44 20.00 -7.52
N VAL A 453 -1.96 19.09 -8.35
CA VAL A 453 -2.12 17.66 -8.02
C VAL A 453 -0.77 17.03 -7.67
N VAL A 454 -0.74 16.19 -6.64
CA VAL A 454 0.47 15.48 -6.23
C VAL A 454 0.65 14.21 -7.05
N SER A 455 1.85 13.93 -7.57
CA SER A 455 2.15 12.72 -8.34
C SER A 455 2.85 11.65 -7.50
N VAL A 456 2.63 10.37 -7.84
CA VAL A 456 3.30 9.21 -7.24
C VAL A 456 4.08 8.41 -8.30
N ILE A 457 5.39 8.55 -8.29
CA ILE A 457 6.25 7.74 -9.18
C ILE A 457 6.34 6.29 -8.67
N LYS A 458 6.16 5.30 -9.57
CA LYS A 458 6.07 3.88 -9.18
C LYS A 458 6.72 2.90 -10.17
N HIS A 459 7.15 1.70 -9.77
CA HIS A 459 7.18 1.15 -8.41
C HIS A 459 8.64 1.00 -7.99
N TRP A 460 9.02 1.66 -6.91
CA TRP A 460 10.37 1.66 -6.36
C TRP A 460 10.65 0.35 -5.63
N LEU A 461 11.44 -0.59 -6.13
CA LEU A 461 12.15 -0.61 -7.42
C LEU A 461 12.29 -2.04 -7.97
N ALA A 462 12.66 -2.14 -9.26
CA ALA A 462 12.84 -3.40 -9.99
C ALA A 462 11.62 -4.34 -9.96
N ASN A 463 10.41 -3.77 -10.01
CA ASN A 463 9.18 -4.52 -10.20
C ASN A 463 8.93 -4.74 -11.70
N ASP A 464 9.84 -5.47 -12.33
CA ASP A 464 9.92 -5.60 -13.80
C ASP A 464 9.23 -6.89 -14.31
N GLN A 465 8.54 -7.63 -13.44
CA GLN A 465 7.73 -8.82 -13.75
C GLN A 465 6.58 -8.98 -12.75
N GLU A 466 5.52 -9.67 -13.15
CA GLU A 466 4.34 -9.90 -12.32
C GLU A 466 4.35 -11.26 -11.61
N HIS A 467 5.01 -12.28 -12.19
CA HIS A 467 5.05 -13.63 -11.66
C HIS A 467 5.68 -13.66 -10.27
N GLU A 468 4.86 -14.06 -9.28
CA GLU A 468 5.19 -14.08 -7.85
C GLU A 468 5.69 -12.73 -7.29
N ARG A 469 5.31 -11.59 -7.89
CA ARG A 469 5.82 -10.23 -7.56
C ARG A 469 5.88 -9.88 -6.06
N VAL A 470 5.02 -10.48 -5.24
CA VAL A 470 5.03 -10.31 -3.77
C VAL A 470 6.25 -10.95 -3.12
N GLY A 471 6.54 -12.19 -3.47
CA GLY A 471 7.52 -13.02 -2.77
C GLY A 471 8.85 -13.12 -3.50
N VAL A 472 8.89 -12.79 -4.79
CA VAL A 472 10.08 -12.94 -5.62
C VAL A 472 11.20 -12.04 -5.13
N ASN A 473 12.40 -12.61 -5.04
CA ASN A 473 13.63 -11.90 -4.77
C ASN A 473 14.40 -11.61 -6.04
N VAL A 474 14.42 -10.34 -6.45
CA VAL A 474 15.29 -9.86 -7.51
C VAL A 474 16.73 -9.83 -7.00
N VAL A 475 17.60 -10.59 -7.65
CA VAL A 475 19.04 -10.62 -7.38
C VAL A 475 19.76 -9.86 -8.47
N ALA A 476 20.28 -8.69 -8.16
CA ALA A 476 20.90 -7.78 -9.11
C ALA A 476 22.17 -7.13 -8.52
N SER A 477 23.14 -6.81 -9.38
CA SER A 477 24.32 -6.02 -9.05
C SER A 477 23.91 -4.60 -8.61
N GLU A 478 24.75 -3.92 -7.83
CA GLU A 478 24.49 -2.51 -7.52
C GLU A 478 24.55 -1.67 -8.79
N ARG A 479 25.45 -2.00 -9.71
CA ARG A 479 25.58 -1.31 -11.00
C ARG A 479 24.31 -1.37 -11.84
N ALA A 480 23.69 -2.54 -12.04
CA ALA A 480 22.41 -2.66 -12.75
C ALA A 480 21.31 -1.88 -12.04
N LEU A 481 21.23 -1.98 -10.71
CA LEU A 481 20.25 -1.22 -9.94
C LEU A 481 20.42 0.28 -10.15
N ARG A 482 21.65 0.82 -10.08
CA ARG A 482 21.93 2.25 -10.22
C ARG A 482 21.80 2.76 -11.65
N GLU A 483 22.35 2.05 -12.63
CA GLU A 483 22.38 2.50 -14.03
C GLU A 483 21.07 2.24 -14.79
N ILE A 484 20.29 1.22 -14.41
CA ILE A 484 19.09 0.79 -15.14
C ILE A 484 17.81 1.05 -14.34
N HIS A 485 17.68 0.47 -13.15
CA HIS A 485 16.36 0.42 -12.47
C HIS A 485 16.08 1.65 -11.59
N MET A 486 17.11 2.27 -11.02
CA MET A 486 17.02 3.46 -10.16
C MET A 486 17.21 4.75 -10.94
N LEU A 487 17.98 4.75 -12.02
CA LEU A 487 18.25 5.93 -12.84
C LEU A 487 16.98 6.68 -13.31
N PRO A 488 15.89 6.02 -13.78
CA PRO A 488 14.68 6.76 -14.17
C PRO A 488 14.05 7.50 -12.98
N PHE A 489 14.07 6.93 -11.77
CA PHE A 489 13.64 7.61 -10.56
C PHE A 489 14.59 8.74 -10.18
N GLN A 490 15.91 8.53 -10.27
CA GLN A 490 16.91 9.55 -9.95
C GLN A 490 16.73 10.79 -10.84
N ILE A 491 16.56 10.59 -12.14
CA ILE A 491 16.29 11.66 -13.10
C ILE A 491 14.96 12.35 -12.77
N ALA A 492 13.86 11.60 -12.59
CA ALA A 492 12.56 12.20 -12.31
C ALA A 492 12.50 12.93 -10.96
N LEU A 493 13.22 12.45 -9.94
CA LEU A 493 13.33 13.12 -8.64
C LEU A 493 14.13 14.43 -8.74
N SER A 494 15.18 14.46 -9.56
CA SER A 494 15.97 15.68 -9.81
C SER A 494 15.19 16.70 -10.65
N ASP A 495 14.56 16.25 -11.73
CA ASP A 495 13.96 17.12 -12.75
C ASP A 495 12.49 17.52 -12.46
N ALA A 496 11.80 16.77 -11.60
CA ALA A 496 10.37 16.99 -11.34
C ALA A 496 9.93 16.85 -9.87
N ALA A 497 10.77 16.28 -9.00
CA ALA A 497 10.51 16.14 -7.55
C ALA A 497 9.06 15.67 -7.21
N PRO A 498 8.62 14.50 -7.71
CA PRO A 498 7.29 13.97 -7.40
C PRO A 498 7.05 13.96 -5.90
N GLY A 499 5.81 14.28 -5.50
CA GLY A 499 5.48 14.38 -4.08
C GLY A 499 5.46 13.05 -3.34
N VAL A 500 5.42 11.91 -4.04
CA VAL A 500 5.43 10.57 -3.45
C VAL A 500 6.24 9.58 -4.30
N VAL A 501 6.90 8.63 -3.64
CA VAL A 501 7.46 7.40 -4.22
C VAL A 501 6.68 6.20 -3.67
N MET A 502 6.20 5.32 -4.55
CA MET A 502 5.53 4.08 -4.15
C MET A 502 6.51 2.91 -4.12
N ALA A 503 6.74 2.33 -2.93
CA ALA A 503 7.54 1.13 -2.74
C ALA A 503 6.84 -0.09 -3.36
N CYS A 504 7.59 -0.90 -4.11
CA CYS A 504 7.07 -2.04 -4.87
C CYS A 504 6.75 -3.27 -4.00
N TYR A 505 6.20 -4.30 -4.65
CA TYR A 505 5.89 -5.58 -4.02
C TYR A 505 7.12 -6.42 -3.69
N ASN A 506 8.09 -6.51 -4.60
CA ASN A 506 9.11 -7.54 -4.57
C ASN A 506 10.22 -7.29 -3.54
N LYS A 507 11.04 -8.32 -3.35
CA LYS A 507 12.34 -8.17 -2.70
C LYS A 507 13.39 -7.79 -3.73
N VAL A 508 14.41 -7.08 -3.27
CA VAL A 508 15.66 -6.86 -3.99
C VAL A 508 16.80 -7.22 -3.05
N ASN A 509 17.68 -8.11 -3.49
CA ASN A 509 18.84 -8.59 -2.74
C ASN A 509 18.51 -9.06 -1.31
N GLY A 510 17.36 -9.73 -1.14
CA GLY A 510 16.97 -10.45 0.08
C GLY A 510 15.95 -9.77 0.99
N LYS A 511 15.66 -8.48 0.80
CA LYS A 511 14.68 -7.73 1.62
C LYS A 511 13.56 -7.18 0.75
N HIS A 512 12.33 -7.16 1.25
CA HIS A 512 11.26 -6.41 0.57
C HIS A 512 11.64 -4.95 0.51
N VAL A 513 11.34 -4.28 -0.61
CA VAL A 513 11.72 -2.87 -0.76
C VAL A 513 11.04 -2.00 0.30
N SER A 514 9.80 -2.33 0.69
CA SER A 514 9.07 -1.66 1.78
C SER A 514 9.69 -1.84 3.18
N GLU A 515 10.67 -2.74 3.33
CA GLU A 515 11.41 -3.04 4.57
C GLU A 515 12.91 -2.72 4.45
N ASN A 516 13.34 -2.16 3.33
CA ASN A 516 14.76 -1.95 3.05
C ASN A 516 15.18 -0.51 3.35
N ARG A 517 15.76 -0.31 4.54
CA ARG A 517 16.31 0.99 5.00
C ARG A 517 17.30 1.59 4.01
N ASP A 518 18.11 0.76 3.35
CA ASP A 518 19.14 1.23 2.42
C ASP A 518 18.52 1.92 1.20
N PHE A 519 17.35 1.45 0.74
CA PHE A 519 16.63 2.08 -0.36
C PHE A 519 15.72 3.21 0.09
N LEU A 520 15.05 3.09 1.23
CA LEU A 520 14.03 4.05 1.64
C LEU A 520 14.59 5.26 2.41
N ASP A 521 15.41 5.03 3.43
CA ASP A 521 16.01 6.12 4.22
C ASP A 521 17.39 6.50 3.68
N SER A 522 18.34 5.56 3.60
CA SER A 522 19.72 5.88 3.22
C SER A 522 19.81 6.47 1.81
N LEU A 523 19.14 5.87 0.82
CA LEU A 523 19.18 6.35 -0.55
C LEU A 523 18.24 7.55 -0.79
N LEU A 524 16.92 7.40 -0.63
CA LEU A 524 15.99 8.49 -0.96
C LEU A 524 16.12 9.71 -0.04
N ARG A 525 16.37 9.54 1.27
CA ARG A 525 16.39 10.64 2.24
C ARG A 525 17.78 11.21 2.49
N GLU A 526 18.78 10.35 2.70
CA GLU A 526 20.13 10.79 3.08
C GLU A 526 20.97 11.16 1.84
N GLU A 527 21.10 10.25 0.87
CA GLU A 527 21.91 10.48 -0.35
C GLU A 527 21.22 11.43 -1.34
N TRP A 528 19.97 11.13 -1.71
CA TRP A 528 19.22 11.90 -2.71
C TRP A 528 18.50 13.11 -2.12
N GLN A 529 18.46 13.24 -0.79
CA GLN A 529 17.89 14.41 -0.09
C GLN A 529 16.41 14.68 -0.43
N TRP A 530 15.68 13.71 -0.98
CA TRP A 530 14.29 13.91 -1.40
C TRP A 530 13.33 13.89 -0.21
N LYS A 531 12.35 14.81 -0.23
CA LYS A 531 11.50 15.15 0.93
C LYS A 531 10.02 14.77 0.77
N GLY A 532 9.63 14.04 -0.27
CA GLY A 532 8.22 13.63 -0.45
C GLY A 532 7.80 12.47 0.45
N LEU A 533 6.66 11.83 0.21
CA LEU A 533 6.12 10.72 1.01
C LEU A 533 6.50 9.34 0.44
N ILE A 534 6.92 8.39 1.27
CA ILE A 534 7.06 6.98 0.83
C ILE A 534 5.79 6.21 1.18
N MET A 535 5.05 5.74 0.17
CA MET A 535 3.86 4.89 0.36
C MET A 535 4.13 3.45 -0.09
N SER A 536 3.43 2.47 0.48
CA SER A 536 3.44 1.11 -0.06
C SER A 536 2.58 1.02 -1.31
N ASP A 537 2.89 0.07 -2.20
CA ASP A 537 1.88 -0.50 -3.09
C ASP A 537 0.76 -1.18 -2.27
N TRP A 538 -0.37 -1.51 -2.89
CA TRP A 538 -1.56 -2.04 -2.22
C TRP A 538 -1.28 -3.38 -1.56
N PHE A 539 -1.32 -3.42 -0.23
CA PHE A 539 -0.93 -4.55 0.61
C PHE A 539 0.56 -4.90 0.54
N GLY A 540 1.41 -4.02 -0.02
CA GLY A 540 2.87 -4.17 -0.12
C GLY A 540 3.64 -3.89 1.18
N THR A 541 3.00 -4.07 2.34
CA THR A 541 3.64 -3.92 3.66
C THR A 541 3.64 -5.27 4.38
N TYR A 542 4.82 -5.80 4.66
CA TYR A 542 5.01 -7.20 5.08
C TYR A 542 5.41 -7.39 6.55
N SER A 543 5.66 -6.28 7.24
CA SER A 543 5.97 -6.23 8.66
C SER A 543 5.54 -4.91 9.27
N THR A 544 5.40 -4.93 10.59
CA THR A 544 5.19 -3.73 11.39
C THR A 544 6.52 -3.01 11.68
N THR A 545 7.49 -3.72 12.26
CA THR A 545 8.69 -3.09 12.84
C THR A 545 9.68 -2.70 11.76
N GLU A 546 9.99 -3.64 10.87
CA GLU A 546 11.02 -3.50 9.85
C GLU A 546 10.61 -2.43 8.83
N ALA A 547 9.38 -2.44 8.34
CA ALA A 547 8.88 -1.43 7.40
C ALA A 547 8.89 0.00 7.98
N VAL A 548 8.40 0.19 9.22
CA VAL A 548 8.34 1.52 9.84
C VAL A 548 9.73 2.06 10.14
N ASN A 549 10.65 1.20 10.61
CA ASN A 549 12.04 1.57 10.87
C ASN A 549 12.85 1.77 9.57
N ALA A 550 12.44 1.17 8.46
CA ALA A 550 13.09 1.34 7.16
C ALA A 550 12.81 2.69 6.50
N GLY A 551 11.71 3.36 6.85
CA GLY A 551 11.33 4.65 6.26
C GLY A 551 10.00 4.64 5.50
N LEU A 552 9.23 3.55 5.54
CA LEU A 552 7.91 3.51 4.91
C LEU A 552 6.95 4.44 5.68
N ASP A 553 6.42 5.47 5.04
CA ASP A 553 5.60 6.50 5.71
C ASP A 553 4.12 6.13 5.75
N LEU A 554 3.54 5.63 4.65
CA LEU A 554 2.11 5.31 4.53
C LEU A 554 1.87 3.87 4.06
N GLU A 555 1.10 3.08 4.82
CA GLU A 555 0.59 1.77 4.40
C GLU A 555 -0.73 1.94 3.63
N MET A 556 -0.79 1.39 2.42
CA MET A 556 -2.01 1.32 1.60
C MET A 556 -2.36 -0.14 1.27
N PRO A 557 -3.64 -0.48 1.12
CA PRO A 557 -4.83 0.30 1.47
C PRO A 557 -5.22 0.17 2.94
N GLY A 558 -6.29 0.85 3.33
CA GLY A 558 -7.03 0.60 4.57
C GLY A 558 -8.08 -0.53 4.46
N PRO A 559 -8.56 -1.04 5.61
CA PRO A 559 -8.03 -0.80 6.95
C PRO A 559 -6.64 -1.45 7.11
N THR A 560 -5.78 -0.83 7.92
CA THR A 560 -4.39 -1.28 8.14
C THR A 560 -4.30 -2.74 8.58
N ARG A 561 -3.30 -3.45 8.06
CA ARG A 561 -2.94 -4.81 8.49
C ARG A 561 -1.75 -4.80 9.45
N GLN A 562 -0.78 -3.91 9.22
CA GLN A 562 0.52 -3.92 9.92
C GLN A 562 0.66 -2.81 10.98
N ARG A 563 -0.12 -1.74 10.90
CA ARG A 563 0.07 -0.49 11.67
C ARG A 563 -1.02 -0.17 12.69
N GLY A 564 -1.92 -1.12 12.98
CA GLY A 564 -2.85 -1.01 14.10
C GLY A 564 -2.22 -1.49 15.42
N GLN A 565 -2.90 -2.42 16.09
CA GLN A 565 -2.48 -3.01 17.38
C GLN A 565 -1.03 -3.53 17.39
N LEU A 566 -0.54 -4.01 16.25
CA LEU A 566 0.83 -4.51 16.12
C LEU A 566 1.87 -3.39 16.28
N LEU A 567 1.61 -2.18 15.77
CA LEU A 567 2.53 -1.06 15.90
C LEU A 567 2.56 -0.50 17.31
N ASP A 568 1.40 -0.39 17.96
CA ASP A 568 1.34 -0.01 19.36
C ASP A 568 2.11 -0.99 20.26
N LEU A 569 2.00 -2.30 20.00
CA LEU A 569 2.82 -3.31 20.66
C LEU A 569 4.32 -3.12 20.36
N ALA A 570 4.69 -2.85 19.11
CA ALA A 570 6.08 -2.62 18.71
C ALA A 570 6.69 -1.37 19.38
N VAL A 571 5.92 -0.29 19.52
CA VAL A 571 6.34 0.93 20.24
C VAL A 571 6.45 0.66 21.74
N SER A 572 5.45 -0.02 22.33
CA SER A 572 5.42 -0.37 23.75
C SER A 572 6.58 -1.29 24.16
N THR A 573 7.02 -2.15 23.25
CA THR A 573 8.17 -3.05 23.43
C THR A 573 9.49 -2.45 22.95
N ARG A 574 9.50 -1.17 22.55
CA ARG A 574 10.67 -0.41 22.05
C ARG A 574 11.33 -1.00 20.79
N LYS A 575 10.60 -1.81 20.01
CA LYS A 575 11.03 -2.25 18.68
C LYS A 575 10.94 -1.14 17.64
N VAL A 576 10.00 -0.21 17.83
CA VAL A 576 9.90 1.04 17.08
C VAL A 576 10.00 2.20 18.06
N SER A 577 10.83 3.19 17.76
CA SER A 577 10.95 4.38 18.61
C SER A 577 9.80 5.35 18.39
N ARG A 578 9.40 6.11 19.41
CA ARG A 578 8.40 7.18 19.25
C ARG A 578 8.84 8.22 18.20
N SER A 579 10.11 8.59 18.20
CA SER A 579 10.69 9.49 17.19
C SER A 579 10.58 8.94 15.76
N THR A 580 10.67 7.62 15.58
CA THR A 580 10.43 6.99 14.27
C THR A 580 8.99 7.24 13.84
N ILE A 581 8.01 6.98 14.71
CA ILE A 581 6.59 7.23 14.44
C ILE A 581 6.33 8.71 14.15
N ASP A 582 6.86 9.61 14.96
CA ASP A 582 6.70 11.05 14.78
C ASP A 582 7.23 11.51 13.41
N THR A 583 8.32 10.89 12.94
CA THR A 583 8.87 11.18 11.61
C THR A 583 7.96 10.68 10.50
N ARG A 584 7.44 9.44 10.59
CA ARG A 584 6.48 8.92 9.59
C ARG A 584 5.19 9.74 9.55
N ALA A 585 4.64 10.06 10.72
CA ALA A 585 3.44 10.88 10.85
C ALA A 585 3.64 12.30 10.30
N ARG A 586 4.81 12.91 10.54
CA ARG A 586 5.15 14.22 9.96
C ARG A 586 5.13 14.18 8.43
N ASN A 587 5.74 13.17 7.82
CA ASN A 587 5.76 13.03 6.36
C ASN A 587 4.34 12.87 5.79
N VAL A 588 3.46 12.11 6.47
CA VAL A 588 2.04 11.98 6.09
C VAL A 588 1.31 13.32 6.24
N LEU A 589 1.51 14.06 7.33
CA LEU A 589 0.88 15.36 7.54
C LEU A 589 1.34 16.42 6.53
N GLU A 590 2.63 16.45 6.19
CA GLU A 590 3.18 17.32 5.15
C GLU A 590 2.59 16.98 3.77
N PHE A 591 2.43 15.69 3.47
CA PHE A 591 1.72 15.24 2.28
C PHE A 591 0.26 15.71 2.27
N VAL A 592 -0.48 15.53 3.37
CA VAL A 592 -1.88 16.01 3.47
C VAL A 592 -1.95 17.53 3.31
N GLN A 593 -1.04 18.27 3.93
CA GLN A 593 -0.97 19.73 3.78
C GLN A 593 -0.68 20.17 2.34
N ARG A 594 0.11 19.40 1.59
CA ARG A 594 0.33 19.66 0.16
C ARG A 594 -0.93 19.37 -0.66
N CYS A 595 -1.54 18.20 -0.46
CA CYS A 595 -2.74 17.77 -1.17
C CYS A 595 -3.94 18.69 -0.95
N THR A 596 -4.13 19.21 0.26
CA THR A 596 -5.27 20.09 0.62
C THR A 596 -5.26 21.46 -0.06
N LYS A 597 -4.18 21.83 -0.74
CA LYS A 597 -4.11 23.04 -1.56
C LYS A 597 -4.74 22.86 -2.95
N VAL A 598 -5.01 21.61 -3.35
CA VAL A 598 -5.58 21.28 -4.65
C VAL A 598 -7.10 21.50 -4.61
N PRO A 599 -7.67 22.31 -5.51
CA PRO A 599 -9.10 22.62 -5.52
C PRO A 599 -9.90 21.49 -6.20
N VAL A 600 -9.92 20.31 -5.61
CA VAL A 600 -10.59 19.14 -6.19
C VAL A 600 -12.10 19.21 -6.02
N ALA A 601 -12.86 18.54 -6.90
CA ALA A 601 -14.31 18.42 -6.78
C ALA A 601 -14.71 17.59 -5.54
N GLU A 602 -15.82 17.96 -4.88
CA GLU A 602 -16.35 17.21 -3.74
C GLU A 602 -16.89 15.83 -4.18
N GLU A 603 -17.62 15.81 -5.28
CA GLU A 603 -18.16 14.62 -5.94
C GLU A 603 -17.35 14.26 -7.18
N GLU A 604 -17.23 12.97 -7.50
CA GLU A 604 -16.55 12.53 -8.72
C GLU A 604 -17.34 12.98 -9.96
N GLY A 605 -16.70 13.76 -10.82
CA GLY A 605 -17.23 14.21 -12.10
C GLY A 605 -16.38 13.78 -13.30
N GLY A 606 -16.91 14.00 -14.49
CA GLY A 606 -16.20 13.86 -15.76
C GLY A 606 -15.87 15.22 -16.39
N ARG A 607 -14.96 15.23 -17.36
CA ARG A 607 -14.43 16.41 -18.05
C ARG A 607 -14.20 16.12 -19.54
N ASP A 608 -15.25 15.65 -20.23
CA ASP A 608 -15.14 15.23 -21.63
C ASP A 608 -15.26 16.39 -22.63
N PHE A 609 -14.25 17.28 -22.67
CA PHE A 609 -14.23 18.49 -23.52
C PHE A 609 -13.60 18.28 -24.91
N PRO A 610 -14.06 18.99 -25.97
CA PRO A 610 -13.52 18.84 -27.32
C PRO A 610 -11.99 19.02 -27.45
N GLU A 611 -11.40 19.95 -26.69
CA GLU A 611 -9.95 20.19 -26.65
C GLU A 611 -9.17 19.01 -26.06
N ASP A 612 -9.74 18.35 -25.04
CA ASP A 612 -9.15 17.18 -24.39
C ASP A 612 -9.17 15.98 -25.35
N ARG A 613 -10.27 15.82 -26.11
CA ARG A 613 -10.38 14.85 -27.20
C ARG A 613 -9.36 15.11 -28.31
N GLN A 614 -9.17 16.37 -28.70
CA GLN A 614 -8.19 16.75 -29.72
C GLN A 614 -6.76 16.46 -29.27
N LEU A 615 -6.42 16.75 -28.01
CA LEU A 615 -5.12 16.40 -27.43
C LEU A 615 -4.94 14.88 -27.40
N ASN A 616 -5.95 14.12 -26.99
CA ASN A 616 -5.89 12.65 -26.95
C ASN A 616 -5.70 12.04 -28.34
N ARG A 617 -6.37 12.57 -29.37
CA ARG A 617 -6.18 12.18 -30.77
C ARG A 617 -4.77 12.50 -31.26
N LYS A 618 -4.23 13.66 -30.88
CA LYS A 618 -2.83 14.00 -31.18
C LYS A 618 -1.85 13.04 -30.51
N LEU A 619 -2.07 12.71 -29.23
CA LEU A 619 -1.25 11.73 -28.51
C LEU A 619 -1.29 10.38 -29.23
N ALA A 620 -2.48 9.87 -29.56
CA ALA A 620 -2.65 8.62 -30.28
C ALA A 620 -1.92 8.63 -31.64
N GLY A 621 -2.09 9.68 -32.45
CA GLY A 621 -1.44 9.81 -33.76
C GLY A 621 0.09 9.94 -33.68
N ASP A 622 0.61 10.73 -32.75
CA ASP A 622 2.06 10.93 -32.57
C ASP A 622 2.76 9.70 -31.94
N SER A 623 2.01 8.83 -31.26
CA SER A 623 2.51 7.55 -30.73
C SER A 623 2.70 6.49 -31.82
N VAL A 624 1.95 6.57 -32.93
CA VAL A 624 2.04 5.57 -34.02
C VAL A 624 3.43 5.59 -34.66
N VAL A 625 4.02 4.39 -34.80
CA VAL A 625 5.34 4.18 -35.38
C VAL A 625 5.19 3.52 -36.75
N LEU A 626 5.65 4.21 -37.80
CA LEU A 626 5.77 3.62 -39.14
C LEU A 626 7.05 2.77 -39.19
N LEU A 627 6.90 1.45 -39.25
CA LEU A 627 8.02 0.51 -39.20
C LEU A 627 8.60 0.22 -40.58
N LYS A 628 7.74 0.09 -41.60
CA LYS A 628 8.09 -0.11 -43.01
C LYS A 628 7.12 0.63 -43.94
N ASN A 629 7.61 1.10 -45.09
CA ASN A 629 6.79 1.70 -46.15
C ASN A 629 7.43 1.51 -47.53
N GLU A 630 7.86 0.29 -47.84
CA GLU A 630 8.58 -0.07 -49.08
C GLU A 630 7.68 -0.10 -50.31
N ALA A 631 6.37 -0.35 -50.13
CA ALA A 631 5.39 -0.28 -51.21
C ALA A 631 4.96 1.16 -51.55
N HIS A 632 5.41 2.16 -50.78
CA HIS A 632 5.05 3.57 -50.93
C HIS A 632 3.53 3.83 -51.01
N GLN A 633 2.74 3.01 -50.30
CA GLN A 633 1.29 3.16 -50.23
C GLN A 633 0.85 4.21 -49.22
N LEU A 634 1.65 4.41 -48.17
CA LEU A 634 1.35 5.39 -47.14
C LEU A 634 2.04 6.73 -47.44
N PRO A 635 1.32 7.87 -47.30
CA PRO A 635 -0.09 7.97 -46.89
C PRO A 635 -1.06 7.50 -48.00
N LEU A 636 -2.14 6.82 -47.61
CA LEU A 636 -3.17 6.30 -48.51
C LEU A 636 -3.85 7.45 -49.25
N LYS A 637 -3.76 7.41 -50.58
CA LYS A 637 -4.55 8.29 -51.44
C LYS A 637 -5.97 7.75 -51.53
N ARG A 638 -6.96 8.61 -51.32
CA ARG A 638 -8.40 8.29 -51.34
C ARG A 638 -8.96 8.10 -52.77
N CYS A 639 -8.25 7.37 -53.63
CA CYS A 639 -8.57 7.18 -55.05
C CYS A 639 -8.95 5.74 -55.44
N PHE A 640 -9.23 4.89 -54.45
CA PHE A 640 -9.70 3.52 -54.61
C PHE A 640 -11.24 3.43 -54.51
N LYS A 641 -11.82 2.31 -54.92
CA LYS A 641 -13.27 2.03 -54.88
C LYS A 641 -13.65 1.02 -53.81
N SER A 642 -12.73 0.16 -53.41
CA SER A 642 -12.96 -0.84 -52.36
C SER A 642 -11.78 -0.98 -51.41
N ILE A 643 -12.08 -1.26 -50.14
CA ILE A 643 -11.08 -1.52 -49.11
C ILE A 643 -11.48 -2.73 -48.25
N ALA A 644 -10.53 -3.65 -48.06
CA ALA A 644 -10.66 -4.75 -47.12
C ALA A 644 -10.04 -4.36 -45.78
N LEU A 645 -10.85 -4.42 -44.73
CA LEU A 645 -10.48 -4.18 -43.35
C LEU A 645 -10.49 -5.51 -42.61
N ILE A 646 -9.32 -6.10 -42.42
CA ILE A 646 -9.18 -7.48 -41.98
C ILE A 646 -8.61 -7.54 -40.57
N GLY A 647 -9.12 -8.48 -39.78
CA GLY A 647 -8.57 -8.84 -38.49
C GLY A 647 -9.39 -8.32 -37.30
N PRO A 648 -9.32 -9.01 -36.15
CA PRO A 648 -10.18 -8.74 -35.00
C PRO A 648 -9.93 -7.36 -34.38
N ASN A 649 -8.67 -6.93 -34.33
CA ASN A 649 -8.27 -5.63 -33.81
C ASN A 649 -8.81 -4.45 -34.62
N MET A 650 -9.43 -4.70 -35.77
CA MET A 650 -10.12 -3.65 -36.52
C MET A 650 -11.36 -3.14 -35.78
N LYS A 651 -12.14 -4.04 -35.16
CA LYS A 651 -13.35 -3.68 -34.39
C LYS A 651 -13.18 -3.81 -32.87
N THR A 652 -12.18 -4.57 -32.41
CA THR A 652 -11.81 -4.59 -30.98
C THR A 652 -11.03 -3.31 -30.64
N THR A 653 -11.57 -2.51 -29.71
CA THR A 653 -10.87 -1.33 -29.19
C THR A 653 -9.80 -1.75 -28.18
N SER A 654 -8.58 -2.02 -28.64
CA SER A 654 -7.41 -2.23 -27.77
C SER A 654 -6.87 -0.90 -27.23
N PHE A 655 -7.65 -0.23 -26.38
CA PHE A 655 -7.33 1.13 -25.90
C PHE A 655 -6.37 1.17 -24.70
N CYS A 656 -6.37 0.15 -23.82
CA CYS A 656 -5.46 0.06 -22.69
C CYS A 656 -5.15 -1.40 -22.30
N GLY A 657 -4.11 -1.60 -21.48
CA GLY A 657 -3.83 -2.89 -20.84
C GLY A 657 -4.70 -3.13 -19.60
N GLY A 658 -4.57 -4.31 -18.99
CA GLY A 658 -5.36 -4.72 -17.83
C GLY A 658 -4.76 -4.30 -16.48
N GLY A 659 -5.55 -4.40 -15.41
CA GLY A 659 -5.10 -4.13 -14.04
C GLY A 659 -5.44 -2.74 -13.52
N SER A 660 -4.60 -2.21 -12.63
CA SER A 660 -4.75 -0.88 -12.02
C SER A 660 -4.66 0.29 -13.02
N ALA A 661 -4.05 0.11 -14.19
CA ALA A 661 -4.07 1.12 -15.26
C ALA A 661 -5.40 1.15 -16.05
N HIS A 662 -6.25 0.13 -15.90
CA HIS A 662 -7.55 0.10 -16.58
C HIS A 662 -8.53 1.08 -15.92
N LEU A 663 -9.34 1.75 -16.76
CA LEU A 663 -10.41 2.66 -16.36
C LEU A 663 -11.58 2.57 -17.35
N GLN A 664 -12.74 3.10 -16.98
CA GLN A 664 -13.86 3.25 -17.90
C GLN A 664 -13.65 4.51 -18.76
N PRO A 665 -13.46 4.40 -20.08
CA PRO A 665 -13.23 5.57 -20.92
C PRO A 665 -14.54 6.31 -21.21
N TYR A 666 -14.48 7.63 -21.45
CA TYR A 666 -15.65 8.40 -21.94
C TYR A 666 -16.25 7.79 -23.21
N TYR A 667 -15.37 7.36 -24.12
CA TYR A 667 -15.68 6.68 -25.36
C TYR A 667 -14.41 6.00 -25.87
N THR A 668 -14.55 5.10 -26.83
CA THR A 668 -13.43 4.53 -27.57
C THR A 668 -13.75 4.53 -29.06
N VAL A 669 -12.74 4.76 -29.90
CA VAL A 669 -12.86 4.68 -31.35
C VAL A 669 -12.04 3.49 -31.84
N SER A 670 -12.69 2.53 -32.47
CA SER A 670 -12.04 1.38 -33.09
C SER A 670 -11.29 1.78 -34.37
N PRO A 671 -10.24 1.05 -34.78
CA PRO A 671 -9.59 1.29 -36.08
C PRO A 671 -10.56 1.27 -37.26
N TYR A 672 -11.58 0.40 -37.22
CA TYR A 672 -12.67 0.35 -38.20
C TYR A 672 -13.39 1.70 -38.29
N GLU A 673 -13.86 2.22 -37.16
CA GLU A 673 -14.60 3.50 -37.11
C GLU A 673 -13.74 4.65 -37.58
N GLY A 674 -12.49 4.74 -37.10
CA GLY A 674 -11.56 5.79 -37.50
C GLY A 674 -11.24 5.77 -39.00
N ILE A 675 -11.02 4.59 -39.57
CA ILE A 675 -10.75 4.44 -41.00
C ILE A 675 -11.98 4.78 -41.83
N VAL A 676 -13.14 4.18 -41.50
CA VAL A 676 -14.40 4.39 -42.24
C VAL A 676 -14.83 5.85 -42.22
N ALA A 677 -14.64 6.55 -41.09
CA ALA A 677 -14.95 7.98 -40.98
C ALA A 677 -14.14 8.86 -41.94
N GLN A 678 -13.01 8.38 -42.45
CA GLN A 678 -12.13 9.10 -43.39
C GLN A 678 -12.25 8.61 -44.84
N LEU A 679 -13.08 7.60 -45.11
CA LEU A 679 -13.32 7.11 -46.46
C LEU A 679 -14.29 8.04 -47.23
N PRO A 680 -14.09 8.23 -48.54
CA PRO A 680 -15.12 8.81 -49.39
C PRO A 680 -16.44 8.00 -49.34
N PRO A 681 -17.61 8.64 -49.48
CA PRO A 681 -18.91 7.96 -49.36
C PRO A 681 -19.16 6.83 -50.36
N ASP A 682 -18.47 6.81 -51.49
CA ASP A 682 -18.60 5.83 -52.57
C ASP A 682 -17.61 4.65 -52.46
N VAL A 683 -16.75 4.63 -51.43
CA VAL A 683 -15.84 3.52 -51.19
C VAL A 683 -16.54 2.41 -50.42
N GLU A 684 -16.47 1.20 -50.97
CA GLU A 684 -17.02 0.01 -50.31
C GLU A 684 -16.02 -0.58 -49.31
N ALA A 685 -16.34 -0.50 -48.01
CA ALA A 685 -15.55 -1.13 -46.95
C ALA A 685 -16.05 -2.55 -46.67
N ARG A 686 -15.20 -3.55 -46.91
CA ARG A 686 -15.43 -4.96 -46.55
C ARG A 686 -14.71 -5.26 -45.25
N TYR A 687 -15.43 -5.76 -44.25
CA TYR A 687 -14.83 -6.19 -42.99
C TYR A 687 -14.90 -7.70 -42.85
N GLU A 688 -13.75 -8.31 -42.53
CA GLU A 688 -13.67 -9.72 -42.18
C GLU A 688 -12.80 -9.89 -40.93
N VAL A 689 -13.34 -10.54 -39.90
CA VAL A 689 -12.61 -10.80 -38.65
C VAL A 689 -11.41 -11.73 -38.89
N GLY A 690 -11.55 -12.68 -39.82
CA GLY A 690 -10.52 -13.68 -40.15
C GLY A 690 -10.33 -14.74 -39.07
N ALA A 691 -9.88 -14.35 -37.88
CA ALA A 691 -9.67 -15.22 -36.73
C ALA A 691 -9.85 -14.42 -35.42
N SER A 692 -10.15 -15.12 -34.32
CA SER A 692 -10.24 -14.47 -33.01
C SER A 692 -8.85 -14.06 -32.49
N ALA A 693 -8.75 -12.84 -31.96
CA ALA A 693 -7.61 -12.38 -31.16
C ALA A 693 -7.74 -12.76 -29.69
N ASN A 694 -8.91 -13.20 -29.26
CA ASN A 694 -9.22 -13.22 -27.86
C ASN A 694 -8.74 -14.54 -27.24
N GLY A 695 -8.03 -14.44 -26.12
CA GLY A 695 -7.80 -15.60 -25.25
C GLY A 695 -9.08 -16.02 -24.51
N TRP A 696 -10.06 -15.11 -24.45
CA TRP A 696 -11.32 -15.22 -23.73
C TRP A 696 -12.46 -14.66 -24.59
N ASN A 697 -13.69 -15.09 -24.41
CA ASN A 697 -14.76 -14.60 -25.28
C ASN A 697 -15.06 -13.11 -25.01
N PRO A 698 -15.22 -12.26 -26.06
CA PRO A 698 -15.47 -10.83 -25.90
C PRO A 698 -16.60 -10.52 -24.92
N LEU A 699 -16.46 -9.41 -24.19
CA LEU A 699 -17.54 -8.94 -23.32
C LEU A 699 -18.76 -8.51 -24.14
N LEU A 700 -19.93 -8.70 -23.56
CA LEU A 700 -21.19 -8.17 -24.04
C LEU A 700 -21.27 -6.70 -23.61
N GLN A 701 -21.47 -5.82 -24.58
CA GLN A 701 -21.52 -4.36 -24.37
C GLN A 701 -22.36 -3.71 -25.48
N GLY A 702 -22.77 -2.45 -25.27
CA GLY A 702 -23.57 -1.69 -26.23
C GLY A 702 -24.88 -2.40 -26.59
N ASP A 703 -25.24 -2.40 -27.87
CA ASP A 703 -26.50 -2.95 -28.36
C ASP A 703 -26.63 -4.48 -28.23
N MET A 704 -25.55 -5.18 -27.85
CA MET A 704 -25.59 -6.62 -27.62
C MET A 704 -26.28 -7.00 -26.31
N ILE A 705 -26.33 -6.09 -25.33
CA ILE A 705 -26.87 -6.38 -24.01
C ILE A 705 -27.61 -5.20 -23.40
N THR A 706 -28.81 -5.48 -22.90
CA THR A 706 -29.63 -4.51 -22.17
C THR A 706 -30.07 -5.07 -20.83
N THR A 707 -30.32 -4.21 -19.84
CA THR A 707 -31.01 -4.60 -18.61
C THR A 707 -32.41 -5.14 -18.95
N PRO A 708 -33.05 -5.89 -18.03
CA PRO A 708 -34.43 -6.33 -18.20
C PRO A 708 -35.44 -5.21 -18.52
N GLU A 709 -35.12 -3.98 -18.10
CA GLU A 709 -35.92 -2.76 -18.32
C GLU A 709 -35.59 -2.06 -19.65
N GLY A 710 -34.56 -2.51 -20.37
CA GLY A 710 -34.16 -1.99 -21.68
C GLY A 710 -33.07 -0.92 -21.67
N ALA A 711 -32.42 -0.65 -20.53
CA ALA A 711 -31.23 0.22 -20.50
C ALA A 711 -29.99 -0.54 -21.03
N PRO A 712 -28.99 0.10 -21.66
CA PRO A 712 -27.76 -0.59 -22.08
C PRO A 712 -27.03 -1.26 -20.90
N GLY A 713 -26.39 -2.40 -21.09
CA GLY A 713 -25.61 -3.06 -20.03
C GLY A 713 -26.39 -4.11 -19.21
N MET A 714 -25.96 -4.37 -17.98
CA MET A 714 -26.56 -5.35 -17.06
C MET A 714 -26.92 -4.73 -15.71
N ARG A 715 -27.77 -5.41 -14.96
CA ARG A 715 -28.07 -5.07 -13.57
C ARG A 715 -27.48 -6.11 -12.63
N MET A 716 -26.91 -5.66 -11.51
CA MET A 716 -26.43 -6.51 -10.43
C MET A 716 -27.16 -6.19 -9.12
N ARG A 717 -27.88 -7.16 -8.56
CA ARG A 717 -28.58 -7.04 -7.27
C ARG A 717 -27.86 -7.82 -6.20
N PHE A 718 -27.67 -7.24 -5.02
CA PHE A 718 -26.91 -7.83 -3.91
C PHE A 718 -27.82 -8.34 -2.80
N TYR A 719 -27.45 -9.47 -2.22
CA TYR A 719 -28.22 -10.22 -1.23
C TYR A 719 -27.33 -10.76 -0.12
N ARG A 720 -27.88 -10.84 1.10
CA ARG A 720 -27.23 -11.55 2.21
C ARG A 720 -27.40 -13.07 2.09
N GLN A 721 -28.59 -13.52 1.69
CA GLN A 721 -28.94 -14.93 1.59
C GLN A 721 -28.56 -15.53 0.23
N GLY A 722 -28.17 -16.81 0.26
CA GLY A 722 -27.88 -17.57 -0.95
C GLY A 722 -29.13 -17.83 -1.81
N PRO A 723 -28.94 -18.22 -3.08
CA PRO A 723 -30.03 -18.36 -4.07
C PRO A 723 -31.08 -19.42 -3.74
N SER A 724 -30.84 -20.31 -2.77
CA SER A 724 -31.82 -21.30 -2.30
C SER A 724 -33.01 -20.70 -1.52
N VAL A 725 -32.94 -19.42 -1.15
CA VAL A 725 -34.03 -18.70 -0.48
C VAL A 725 -34.86 -17.98 -1.56
N SER A 726 -36.18 -18.20 -1.59
CA SER A 726 -37.07 -17.67 -2.65
C SER A 726 -37.35 -16.16 -2.52
N ASP A 727 -37.50 -15.65 -1.30
CA ASP A 727 -37.88 -14.26 -1.03
C ASP A 727 -36.71 -13.46 -0.45
N ARG A 728 -35.64 -13.31 -1.23
CA ARG A 728 -34.44 -12.58 -0.80
C ARG A 728 -34.66 -11.07 -0.84
N GLU A 729 -34.30 -10.40 0.25
CA GLU A 729 -34.27 -8.94 0.31
C GLU A 729 -33.12 -8.40 -0.55
N ILE A 730 -33.43 -7.50 -1.49
CA ILE A 730 -32.43 -6.74 -2.25
C ILE A 730 -31.80 -5.72 -1.29
N ILE A 731 -30.52 -5.90 -1.00
CA ILE A 731 -29.78 -5.04 -0.08
C ILE A 731 -29.22 -3.82 -0.80
N ASP A 732 -28.79 -4.00 -2.05
CA ASP A 732 -28.18 -2.99 -2.90
C ASP A 732 -28.36 -3.38 -4.37
N GLU A 733 -28.22 -2.42 -5.29
CA GLU A 733 -28.32 -2.62 -6.74
C GLU A 733 -27.30 -1.75 -7.46
N SER A 734 -26.65 -2.30 -8.49
CA SER A 734 -25.67 -1.58 -9.31
C SER A 734 -25.90 -1.82 -10.80
N HIS A 735 -25.56 -0.82 -11.58
CA HIS A 735 -25.55 -0.89 -13.03
C HIS A 735 -24.17 -1.34 -13.53
N LEU A 736 -24.12 -2.29 -14.45
CA LEU A 736 -22.89 -2.72 -15.11
C LEU A 736 -22.94 -2.26 -16.57
N PRO A 737 -21.99 -1.46 -17.05
CA PRO A 737 -21.98 -1.00 -18.44
C PRO A 737 -21.67 -2.12 -19.45
N ASP A 738 -21.04 -3.20 -18.99
CA ASP A 738 -20.72 -4.40 -19.76
C ASP A 738 -20.92 -5.67 -18.92
N SER A 739 -20.64 -6.84 -19.49
CA SER A 739 -20.79 -8.14 -18.83
C SER A 739 -19.63 -8.54 -17.91
N SER A 740 -18.89 -7.58 -17.34
CA SER A 740 -17.84 -7.81 -16.35
C SER A 740 -18.04 -6.98 -15.08
N TRP A 741 -17.55 -7.50 -13.96
CA TRP A 741 -17.59 -6.79 -12.68
C TRP A 741 -16.35 -7.14 -11.85
N LEU A 742 -15.80 -6.12 -11.20
CA LEU A 742 -14.67 -6.23 -10.29
C LEU A 742 -15.00 -5.51 -8.97
N LEU A 743 -15.40 -6.26 -7.95
CA LEU A 743 -15.87 -5.71 -6.67
C LEU A 743 -14.70 -5.41 -5.72
N MET A 744 -13.59 -4.91 -6.26
CA MET A 744 -12.46 -4.44 -5.46
C MET A 744 -12.79 -3.10 -4.83
N GLY A 745 -12.70 -3.03 -3.50
CA GLY A 745 -13.12 -1.86 -2.72
C GLY A 745 -14.63 -1.76 -2.47
N TYR A 746 -15.46 -2.63 -3.05
CA TYR A 746 -16.91 -2.65 -2.77
C TYR A 746 -17.18 -3.14 -1.34
N SER A 747 -18.02 -2.41 -0.61
CA SER A 747 -18.51 -2.82 0.70
C SER A 747 -19.87 -2.18 0.97
N HIS A 748 -20.73 -2.87 1.73
CA HIS A 748 -22.03 -2.36 2.12
C HIS A 748 -22.32 -2.75 3.59
N PRO A 749 -22.80 -1.83 4.46
CA PRO A 749 -22.95 -2.10 5.90
C PRO A 749 -23.87 -3.28 6.25
N LYS A 750 -24.79 -3.65 5.35
CA LYS A 750 -25.73 -4.77 5.54
C LYS A 750 -25.25 -6.09 4.94
N LEU A 751 -24.13 -6.12 4.22
CA LEU A 751 -23.56 -7.33 3.61
C LEU A 751 -22.39 -7.86 4.43
N ASP A 752 -22.35 -9.18 4.62
CA ASP A 752 -21.21 -9.88 5.22
C ASP A 752 -20.07 -10.05 4.20
N LYS A 753 -18.90 -10.55 4.62
CA LYS A 753 -17.81 -10.89 3.69
C LYS A 753 -18.24 -11.92 2.64
N LEU A 754 -19.07 -12.89 3.06
CA LEU A 754 -19.75 -13.80 2.15
C LEU A 754 -21.12 -13.22 1.84
N PHE A 755 -21.31 -12.74 0.63
CA PHE A 755 -22.58 -12.28 0.10
C PHE A 755 -22.84 -12.88 -1.28
N TYR A 756 -24.04 -12.65 -1.79
CA TYR A 756 -24.52 -13.16 -3.06
C TYR A 756 -25.00 -12.02 -3.94
N ALA A 757 -24.97 -12.24 -5.26
CA ALA A 757 -25.57 -11.32 -6.20
C ALA A 757 -26.28 -12.06 -7.33
N THR A 758 -27.27 -11.41 -7.92
CA THR A 758 -27.87 -11.85 -9.18
C THR A 758 -27.55 -10.80 -10.22
N VAL A 759 -26.84 -11.20 -11.28
CA VAL A 759 -26.50 -10.32 -12.42
C VAL A 759 -27.41 -10.70 -13.59
N GLU A 760 -28.13 -9.74 -14.15
CA GLU A 760 -29.15 -9.98 -15.17
C GLU A 760 -28.99 -9.04 -16.35
N GLY A 761 -29.16 -9.58 -17.54
CA GLY A 761 -29.19 -8.84 -18.79
C GLY A 761 -29.92 -9.64 -19.85
N ASP A 762 -30.27 -8.97 -20.93
CA ASP A 762 -30.87 -9.56 -22.10
C ASP A 762 -29.92 -9.41 -23.28
N VAL A 763 -29.50 -10.53 -23.84
CA VAL A 763 -28.63 -10.58 -25.01
C VAL A 763 -29.45 -10.59 -26.28
N VAL A 764 -29.13 -9.71 -27.22
CA VAL A 764 -29.74 -9.70 -28.56
C VAL A 764 -28.73 -10.27 -29.55
N ALA A 765 -29.04 -11.44 -30.11
CA ALA A 765 -28.17 -12.09 -31.07
C ALA A 765 -28.09 -11.28 -32.37
N GLN A 766 -26.88 -10.91 -32.79
CA GLN A 766 -26.64 -10.08 -33.97
C GLN A 766 -26.68 -10.89 -35.27
N GLU A 767 -26.42 -12.20 -35.18
CA GLU A 767 -26.48 -13.15 -36.29
C GLU A 767 -26.99 -14.51 -35.81
N SER A 768 -27.43 -15.35 -36.74
CA SER A 768 -27.86 -16.73 -36.44
C SER A 768 -26.69 -17.69 -36.60
N GLY A 769 -26.41 -18.51 -35.60
CA GLY A 769 -25.26 -19.41 -35.67
C GLY A 769 -24.91 -20.07 -34.33
N PRO A 770 -23.91 -20.96 -34.32
CA PRO A 770 -23.32 -21.44 -33.09
C PRO A 770 -22.52 -20.31 -32.42
N PHE A 771 -22.77 -20.07 -31.14
CA PHE A 771 -22.02 -19.15 -30.30
C PHE A 771 -21.47 -19.89 -29.10
N GLU A 772 -20.33 -19.43 -28.59
CA GLU A 772 -19.73 -19.92 -27.37
C GLU A 772 -19.87 -18.86 -26.27
N PHE A 773 -20.57 -19.22 -25.19
CA PHE A 773 -20.58 -18.46 -23.95
C PHE A 773 -19.37 -18.83 -23.10
N GLY A 774 -18.80 -17.85 -22.42
CA GLY A 774 -17.71 -18.01 -21.45
C GLY A 774 -18.08 -17.45 -20.09
N LEU A 775 -17.72 -18.13 -18.99
CA LEU A 775 -17.89 -17.65 -17.62
C LEU A 775 -16.59 -17.84 -16.82
N ALA A 776 -16.06 -16.73 -16.28
CA ALA A 776 -14.93 -16.73 -15.37
C ALA A 776 -15.25 -15.92 -14.11
N VAL A 777 -14.69 -16.33 -12.96
CA VAL A 777 -15.08 -15.80 -11.66
C VAL A 777 -13.92 -15.81 -10.66
N TYR A 778 -13.87 -14.81 -9.78
CA TYR A 778 -13.22 -14.89 -8.47
C TYR A 778 -14.33 -14.84 -7.40
N GLY A 779 -14.53 -15.96 -6.71
CA GLY A 779 -15.77 -16.29 -6.01
C GLY A 779 -16.35 -17.57 -6.59
N SER A 780 -17.67 -17.65 -6.73
CA SER A 780 -18.36 -18.72 -7.46
C SER A 780 -19.50 -18.17 -8.29
N ALA A 781 -19.77 -18.77 -9.45
CA ALA A 781 -20.84 -18.30 -10.33
C ALA A 781 -21.50 -19.43 -11.12
N ARG A 782 -22.78 -19.25 -11.46
CA ARG A 782 -23.52 -20.08 -12.42
C ARG A 782 -24.20 -19.19 -13.44
N LEU A 783 -24.06 -19.52 -14.73
CA LEU A 783 -24.70 -18.80 -15.84
C LEU A 783 -25.92 -19.58 -16.33
N TYR A 784 -27.05 -18.91 -16.38
CA TYR A 784 -28.32 -19.41 -16.92
C TYR A 784 -28.71 -18.59 -18.16
N ILE A 785 -29.27 -19.27 -19.16
CA ILE A 785 -29.90 -18.66 -20.34
C ILE A 785 -31.37 -19.10 -20.34
N ASP A 786 -32.30 -18.14 -20.32
CA ASP A 786 -33.76 -18.38 -20.26
C ASP A 786 -34.15 -19.36 -19.13
N GLY A 787 -33.47 -19.25 -17.98
CA GLY A 787 -33.67 -20.11 -16.80
C GLY A 787 -33.01 -21.49 -16.86
N GLN A 788 -32.37 -21.86 -17.97
CA GLN A 788 -31.63 -23.12 -18.10
C GLN A 788 -30.16 -22.92 -17.77
N LEU A 789 -29.60 -23.76 -16.90
CA LEU A 789 -28.19 -23.72 -16.53
C LEU A 789 -27.32 -24.06 -17.74
N LEU A 790 -26.44 -23.15 -18.14
CA LEU A 790 -25.50 -23.34 -19.24
C LEU A 790 -24.09 -23.63 -18.74
N ILE A 791 -23.59 -22.87 -17.76
CA ILE A 791 -22.23 -23.03 -17.21
C ILE A 791 -22.28 -22.99 -15.68
N ASP A 792 -21.71 -24.01 -15.02
CA ASP A 792 -21.50 -24.04 -13.57
C ASP A 792 -20.01 -23.88 -13.24
N ASN A 793 -19.63 -22.71 -12.74
CA ASN A 793 -18.28 -22.40 -12.23
C ASN A 793 -18.31 -22.22 -10.69
N SER A 794 -19.13 -23.01 -10.00
CA SER A 794 -19.33 -22.95 -8.54
C SER A 794 -18.84 -24.18 -7.78
N ILE A 795 -18.72 -25.33 -8.45
CA ILE A 795 -18.35 -26.60 -7.83
C ILE A 795 -16.91 -26.98 -8.19
N VAL A 796 -16.64 -27.23 -9.48
CA VAL A 796 -15.31 -27.61 -9.98
C VAL A 796 -14.68 -26.38 -10.61
N GLN A 797 -13.75 -25.76 -9.89
CA GLN A 797 -13.08 -24.54 -10.34
C GLN A 797 -11.67 -24.86 -10.80
N ARG A 798 -11.31 -24.37 -11.99
CA ARG A 798 -9.95 -24.44 -12.54
C ARG A 798 -9.30 -23.07 -12.46
N SER A 799 -8.07 -23.02 -11.96
CA SER A 799 -7.30 -21.79 -11.77
C SER A 799 -6.95 -21.11 -13.10
N GLY A 800 -7.25 -19.81 -13.22
CA GLY A 800 -6.87 -18.95 -14.35
C GLY A 800 -6.01 -17.75 -13.95
N THR A 801 -5.74 -16.87 -14.91
CA THR A 801 -4.86 -15.68 -14.75
C THR A 801 -5.62 -14.37 -14.51
N PHE A 802 -6.94 -14.35 -14.78
CA PHE A 802 -7.76 -13.15 -14.65
C PHE A 802 -7.94 -12.71 -13.19
N PHE A 803 -8.37 -11.46 -12.98
CA PHE A 803 -8.57 -10.86 -11.66
C PHE A 803 -7.30 -10.93 -10.79
N PHE A 804 -6.18 -10.39 -11.30
CA PHE A 804 -4.87 -10.38 -10.64
C PHE A 804 -4.37 -11.80 -10.28
N GLY A 805 -4.62 -12.77 -11.18
CA GLY A 805 -4.25 -14.17 -10.96
C GLY A 805 -5.11 -14.93 -9.96
N LYS A 806 -6.21 -14.35 -9.45
CA LYS A 806 -7.10 -14.99 -8.46
C LYS A 806 -8.28 -15.74 -9.07
N GLY A 807 -8.65 -15.41 -10.30
CA GLY A 807 -9.81 -15.97 -10.99
C GLY A 807 -9.67 -17.41 -11.45
N THR A 808 -10.78 -17.92 -11.98
CA THR A 808 -10.86 -19.17 -12.72
C THR A 808 -10.45 -18.99 -14.19
N VAL A 809 -10.23 -20.11 -14.90
CA VAL A 809 -10.26 -20.13 -16.38
C VAL A 809 -11.67 -19.80 -16.89
N GLU A 810 -11.80 -19.52 -18.18
CA GLU A 810 -13.11 -19.38 -18.81
C GLU A 810 -13.69 -20.77 -18.98
N GLU A 811 -14.73 -21.09 -18.24
CA GLU A 811 -15.55 -22.24 -18.56
C GLU A 811 -16.45 -21.85 -19.72
N LYS A 812 -16.53 -22.72 -20.73
CA LYS A 812 -17.14 -22.42 -22.03
C LYS A 812 -18.24 -23.42 -22.37
N ALA A 813 -19.30 -22.94 -23.02
CA ALA A 813 -20.39 -23.76 -23.51
C ALA A 813 -20.98 -23.18 -24.80
N GLU A 814 -21.29 -24.04 -25.77
CA GLU A 814 -21.88 -23.64 -27.03
C GLU A 814 -23.41 -23.65 -26.99
N MET A 815 -24.02 -22.65 -27.62
CA MET A 815 -25.46 -22.55 -27.85
C MET A 815 -25.72 -21.94 -29.23
N ARG A 816 -26.74 -22.44 -29.93
CA ARG A 816 -27.16 -21.85 -31.20
C ARG A 816 -28.09 -20.66 -30.94
N LEU A 817 -27.70 -19.48 -31.40
CA LEU A 817 -28.52 -18.27 -31.31
C LEU A 817 -29.20 -17.97 -32.65
N VAL A 818 -30.34 -17.30 -32.58
CA VAL A 818 -31.13 -16.85 -33.73
C VAL A 818 -31.10 -15.33 -33.77
N GLN A 819 -30.75 -14.77 -34.92
CA GLN A 819 -30.64 -13.32 -35.13
C GLN A 819 -31.92 -12.59 -34.70
N GLY A 820 -31.75 -11.50 -33.95
CA GLY A 820 -32.84 -10.66 -33.45
C GLY A 820 -33.62 -11.28 -32.29
N GLN A 821 -33.39 -12.56 -31.95
CA GLN A 821 -33.98 -13.16 -30.76
C GLN A 821 -33.27 -12.63 -29.50
N LYS A 822 -34.09 -12.35 -28.49
CA LYS A 822 -33.67 -11.88 -27.17
C LYS A 822 -33.54 -13.09 -26.23
N TYR A 823 -32.41 -13.21 -25.54
CA TYR A 823 -32.13 -14.28 -24.58
C TYR A 823 -31.83 -13.68 -23.21
N ARG A 824 -32.55 -14.09 -22.17
CA ARG A 824 -32.33 -13.63 -20.80
C ARG A 824 -31.12 -14.35 -20.22
N ILE A 825 -30.09 -13.61 -19.85
CA ILE A 825 -28.97 -14.16 -19.09
C ILE A 825 -29.11 -13.80 -17.61
N THR A 826 -28.89 -14.79 -16.76
CA THR A 826 -28.90 -14.64 -15.30
C THR A 826 -27.66 -15.31 -14.75
N ILE A 827 -26.83 -14.56 -14.02
CA ILE A 827 -25.70 -15.08 -13.27
C ILE A 827 -26.02 -15.08 -11.79
N GLU A 828 -26.00 -16.25 -11.18
CA GLU A 828 -25.98 -16.38 -9.72
C GLU A 828 -24.54 -16.31 -9.24
N TYR A 829 -24.19 -15.24 -8.54
CA TYR A 829 -22.84 -14.96 -8.07
C TYR A 829 -22.76 -15.10 -6.54
N ALA A 830 -21.63 -15.60 -6.05
CA ALA A 830 -21.23 -15.46 -4.65
C ALA A 830 -19.80 -14.91 -4.57
N SER A 831 -19.61 -14.00 -3.62
CA SER A 831 -18.36 -13.26 -3.35
C SER A 831 -17.13 -14.16 -3.13
N ALA A 832 -15.93 -13.58 -3.17
CA ALA A 832 -14.65 -14.31 -3.11
C ALA A 832 -14.55 -15.45 -2.05
N PRO A 833 -15.07 -15.32 -0.81
CA PRO A 833 -15.04 -16.40 0.18
C PRO A 833 -15.75 -17.70 -0.22
N SER A 834 -16.61 -17.68 -1.25
CA SER A 834 -17.26 -18.90 -1.76
C SER A 834 -16.35 -19.73 -2.69
N SER A 835 -15.23 -19.16 -3.16
CA SER A 835 -14.33 -19.83 -4.09
C SER A 835 -13.73 -21.10 -3.49
N ARG A 836 -13.60 -22.14 -4.32
CA ARG A 836 -12.90 -23.39 -3.99
C ARG A 836 -11.40 -23.32 -4.26
N LEU A 837 -10.94 -22.25 -4.90
CA LEU A 837 -9.53 -21.99 -5.16
C LEU A 837 -8.89 -21.24 -3.98
N VAL A 838 -7.81 -21.78 -3.44
CA VAL A 838 -6.97 -21.09 -2.46
C VAL A 838 -5.64 -20.75 -3.13
N LYS A 839 -5.48 -19.48 -3.52
CA LYS A 839 -4.23 -18.99 -4.11
C LYS A 839 -3.52 -18.01 -3.18
N PRO A 840 -2.23 -18.22 -2.88
CA PRO A 840 -1.40 -17.19 -2.25
C PRO A 840 -1.30 -15.94 -3.15
N GLY A 841 -0.90 -14.79 -2.58
CA GLY A 841 -0.76 -13.50 -3.29
C GLY A 841 -1.49 -12.34 -2.61
N VAL A 842 -1.02 -11.11 -2.84
CA VAL A 842 -1.38 -9.88 -2.08
C VAL A 842 -2.76 -9.30 -2.38
N VAL A 843 -3.20 -9.33 -3.64
CA VAL A 843 -4.46 -8.71 -4.05
C VAL A 843 -5.61 -9.68 -3.75
N ASN A 844 -6.04 -9.72 -2.49
CA ASN A 844 -7.24 -10.42 -2.05
C ASN A 844 -8.31 -9.38 -1.73
N PHE A 845 -9.35 -9.29 -2.57
CA PHE A 845 -10.49 -8.42 -2.36
C PHE A 845 -11.73 -9.27 -2.12
N GLY A 846 -12.35 -9.09 -0.95
CA GLY A 846 -13.43 -9.94 -0.46
C GLY A 846 -14.69 -9.92 -1.34
N GLY A 847 -14.90 -8.84 -2.11
CA GLY A 847 -16.01 -8.73 -3.03
C GLY A 847 -15.96 -9.74 -4.18
N GLY A 848 -14.75 -10.13 -4.62
CA GLY A 848 -14.54 -10.98 -5.79
C GLY A 848 -14.89 -10.30 -7.12
N ALA A 849 -14.98 -11.07 -8.20
CA ALA A 849 -15.17 -10.55 -9.55
C ALA A 849 -15.79 -11.60 -10.48
N GLY A 850 -16.27 -11.19 -11.64
CA GLY A 850 -16.73 -12.12 -12.67
C GLY A 850 -16.86 -11.48 -14.05
N ARG A 851 -16.97 -12.32 -15.07
CA ARG A 851 -17.22 -11.91 -16.46
C ARG A 851 -18.03 -12.96 -17.19
N VAL A 852 -18.84 -12.50 -18.14
CA VAL A 852 -19.46 -13.35 -19.17
C VAL A 852 -18.99 -12.89 -20.54
N GLY A 853 -18.48 -13.82 -21.33
CA GLY A 853 -18.08 -13.58 -22.72
C GLY A 853 -19.02 -14.25 -23.71
N LEU A 854 -19.12 -13.70 -24.92
CA LEU A 854 -19.84 -14.32 -26.04
C LEU A 854 -19.03 -14.16 -27.34
N ALA A 855 -18.78 -15.26 -28.04
CA ALA A 855 -18.11 -15.26 -29.34
C ALA A 855 -18.88 -16.11 -30.35
N SER A 856 -18.90 -15.69 -31.60
CA SER A 856 -19.34 -16.55 -32.71
C SER A 856 -18.36 -17.72 -32.84
N ALA A 857 -18.86 -18.95 -32.88
CA ALA A 857 -18.03 -20.16 -33.00
C ALA A 857 -17.59 -20.33 -34.47
N ILE A 858 -16.75 -19.41 -34.93
CA ILE A 858 -16.23 -19.39 -36.30
C ILE A 858 -15.10 -20.42 -36.41
N ASP A 859 -15.22 -21.35 -37.36
CA ASP A 859 -14.09 -22.17 -37.79
C ASP A 859 -12.98 -21.26 -38.33
N PRO A 860 -11.78 -21.24 -37.71
CA PRO A 860 -10.68 -20.38 -38.13
C PRO A 860 -10.27 -20.56 -39.59
N GLU A 861 -10.44 -21.74 -40.20
CA GLU A 861 -10.17 -21.92 -41.63
C GLU A 861 -11.13 -21.15 -42.51
N ILE A 862 -12.43 -21.25 -42.20
CA ILE A 862 -13.48 -20.55 -42.96
C ILE A 862 -13.30 -19.04 -42.81
N GLY A 863 -12.99 -18.57 -41.59
CA GLY A 863 -12.72 -17.16 -41.34
C GLY A 863 -11.51 -16.64 -42.13
N ILE A 864 -10.40 -17.38 -42.15
CA ILE A 864 -9.20 -17.00 -42.93
C ILE A 864 -9.49 -17.00 -44.44
N GLN A 865 -10.24 -17.98 -44.95
CA GLN A 865 -10.62 -18.02 -46.36
C GLN A 865 -11.47 -16.81 -46.76
N LYS A 866 -12.43 -16.42 -45.92
CA LYS A 866 -13.23 -15.20 -46.13
C LYS A 866 -12.37 -13.94 -46.12
N ALA A 867 -11.45 -13.82 -45.16
CA ALA A 867 -10.51 -12.69 -45.08
C ALA A 867 -9.63 -12.60 -46.35
N VAL A 868 -9.05 -13.70 -46.80
CA VAL A 868 -8.25 -13.74 -48.04
C VAL A 868 -9.11 -13.39 -49.25
N SER A 869 -10.35 -13.89 -49.33
CA SER A 869 -11.27 -13.56 -50.41
C SER A 869 -11.63 -12.07 -50.44
N ALA A 870 -11.90 -11.46 -49.28
CA ALA A 870 -12.16 -10.03 -49.16
C ALA A 870 -10.93 -9.19 -49.55
N ALA A 871 -9.72 -9.62 -49.15
CA ALA A 871 -8.46 -8.98 -49.54
C ALA A 871 -8.30 -8.94 -51.06
N LEU A 872 -8.50 -10.09 -51.73
CA LEU A 872 -8.34 -10.22 -53.19
C LEU A 872 -9.41 -9.45 -54.00
N GLN A 873 -10.55 -9.14 -53.38
CA GLN A 873 -11.66 -8.40 -54.01
C GLN A 873 -11.60 -6.89 -53.75
N SER A 874 -10.58 -6.40 -53.05
CA SER A 874 -10.46 -4.99 -52.67
C SER A 874 -9.22 -4.33 -53.27
N ASP A 875 -9.33 -3.05 -53.63
CA ASP A 875 -8.19 -2.29 -54.19
C ASP A 875 -7.10 -2.06 -53.13
N VAL A 876 -7.50 -1.87 -51.87
CA VAL A 876 -6.62 -1.68 -50.71
C VAL A 876 -6.96 -2.72 -49.66
N THR A 877 -5.94 -3.29 -49.01
CA THR A 877 -6.12 -4.20 -47.87
C THR A 877 -5.37 -3.67 -46.65
N ILE A 878 -6.08 -3.56 -45.53
CA ILE A 878 -5.49 -3.25 -44.21
C ILE A 878 -5.76 -4.44 -43.29
N LEU A 879 -4.68 -5.05 -42.81
CA LEU A 879 -4.71 -6.12 -41.82
C LEU A 879 -4.36 -5.53 -40.44
N CYS A 880 -5.31 -5.55 -39.50
CA CYS A 880 -5.10 -5.11 -38.12
C CYS A 880 -5.13 -6.31 -37.16
N VAL A 881 -3.99 -6.61 -36.53
CA VAL A 881 -3.85 -7.72 -35.57
C VAL A 881 -3.03 -7.29 -34.36
N GLY A 882 -3.25 -7.91 -33.21
CA GLY A 882 -2.52 -7.48 -32.02
C GLY A 882 -2.92 -8.23 -30.77
N MET A 883 -2.60 -7.62 -29.64
CA MET A 883 -2.96 -8.05 -28.31
C MET A 883 -4.05 -7.14 -27.73
N THR A 884 -4.64 -7.61 -26.64
CA THR A 884 -5.59 -6.86 -25.84
C THR A 884 -5.17 -6.94 -24.36
N ARG A 885 -5.96 -6.31 -23.48
CA ARG A 885 -5.79 -6.44 -22.02
C ARG A 885 -5.84 -7.88 -21.50
N ASP A 886 -6.32 -8.84 -22.30
CA ASP A 886 -6.35 -10.25 -21.92
C ASP A 886 -4.95 -10.87 -21.89
N GLN A 887 -4.02 -10.36 -22.70
CA GLN A 887 -2.63 -10.84 -22.74
C GLN A 887 -1.67 -9.94 -21.99
N GLU A 888 -1.93 -8.62 -21.95
CA GLU A 888 -1.08 -7.64 -21.28
C GLU A 888 -1.84 -7.02 -20.09
N SER A 889 -1.60 -7.53 -18.89
CA SER A 889 -2.29 -7.12 -17.68
C SER A 889 -1.43 -7.26 -16.44
N GLU A 890 -1.70 -6.41 -15.46
CA GLU A 890 -1.27 -6.63 -14.08
C GLU A 890 -1.71 -8.02 -13.55
N GLY A 891 -0.82 -8.65 -12.77
CA GLY A 891 -1.06 -9.88 -12.03
C GLY A 891 -0.48 -11.14 -12.68
N PHE A 892 -0.07 -11.10 -13.94
CA PHE A 892 0.61 -12.20 -14.62
C PHE A 892 1.50 -11.70 -15.76
N ASP A 893 2.57 -12.43 -16.06
CA ASP A 893 3.39 -12.19 -17.24
C ASP A 893 2.89 -13.01 -18.43
N ARG A 894 3.22 -12.57 -19.65
CA ARG A 894 2.94 -13.36 -20.86
C ARG A 894 3.78 -14.63 -20.85
N PRO A 895 3.20 -15.81 -21.14
CA PRO A 895 3.95 -17.07 -21.16
C PRO A 895 4.88 -17.20 -22.38
N HIS A 896 4.59 -16.45 -23.45
CA HIS A 896 5.33 -16.46 -24.71
C HIS A 896 5.11 -15.13 -25.46
N MET A 897 5.90 -14.91 -26.52
CA MET A 897 5.73 -13.77 -27.41
C MET A 897 4.66 -13.98 -28.49
N ASP A 898 4.12 -15.19 -28.69
CA ASP A 898 3.23 -15.46 -29.83
C ASP A 898 1.90 -14.69 -29.78
N LEU A 899 1.38 -14.31 -30.96
CA LEU A 899 0.01 -13.80 -31.07
C LEU A 899 -1.00 -14.91 -30.72
N PRO A 900 -2.17 -14.52 -30.17
CA PRO A 900 -3.22 -15.48 -29.84
C PRO A 900 -3.71 -16.31 -31.04
N GLY A 901 -3.95 -17.60 -30.79
CA GLY A 901 -4.70 -18.49 -31.67
C GLY A 901 -4.17 -18.55 -33.11
N SER A 902 -5.07 -18.37 -34.08
CA SER A 902 -4.76 -18.49 -35.52
C SER A 902 -4.33 -17.17 -36.17
N LEU A 903 -4.08 -16.11 -35.40
CA LEU A 903 -3.71 -14.80 -35.96
C LEU A 903 -2.42 -14.78 -36.78
N PRO A 904 -1.31 -15.45 -36.37
CA PRO A 904 -0.12 -15.52 -37.22
C PRO A 904 -0.41 -16.13 -38.59
N ARG A 905 -1.32 -17.12 -38.62
CA ARG A 905 -1.72 -17.79 -39.86
C ARG A 905 -2.64 -16.92 -40.71
N LEU A 906 -3.60 -16.22 -40.10
CA LEU A 906 -4.40 -15.19 -40.80
C LEU A 906 -3.47 -14.18 -41.47
N ALA A 907 -2.52 -13.63 -40.70
CA ALA A 907 -1.61 -12.63 -41.20
C ALA A 907 -0.74 -13.15 -42.36
N SER A 908 -0.19 -14.35 -42.20
CA SER A 908 0.61 -15.00 -43.25
C SER A 908 -0.22 -15.30 -44.50
N ALA A 909 -1.46 -15.76 -44.35
CA ALA A 909 -2.34 -16.08 -45.47
C ALA A 909 -2.75 -14.82 -46.25
N VAL A 910 -3.09 -13.74 -45.56
CA VAL A 910 -3.42 -12.44 -46.18
C VAL A 910 -2.20 -11.87 -46.91
N LEU A 911 -1.01 -11.86 -46.28
CA LEU A 911 0.21 -11.36 -46.92
C LEU A 911 0.66 -12.22 -48.11
N ALA A 912 0.45 -13.54 -48.05
CA ALA A 912 0.73 -14.42 -49.19
C ALA A 912 -0.20 -14.16 -50.38
N ALA A 913 -1.47 -13.82 -50.13
CA ALA A 913 -2.45 -13.51 -51.17
C ALA A 913 -2.31 -12.08 -51.71
N VAL A 914 -2.04 -11.12 -50.82
CA VAL A 914 -1.88 -9.69 -51.13
C VAL A 914 -0.60 -9.18 -50.46
N PRO A 915 0.58 -9.34 -51.10
CA PRO A 915 1.88 -8.93 -50.54
C PRO A 915 2.00 -7.44 -50.21
N ASP A 916 1.12 -6.65 -50.83
CA ASP A 916 1.01 -5.20 -50.69
C ASP A 916 0.03 -4.79 -49.58
N ALA A 917 -0.56 -5.73 -48.82
CA ALA A 917 -1.44 -5.40 -47.70
C ALA A 917 -0.70 -4.54 -46.64
N ILE A 918 -1.37 -3.52 -46.13
CA ILE A 918 -0.88 -2.68 -45.04
C ILE A 918 -1.12 -3.40 -43.73
N VAL A 919 -0.05 -3.70 -43.00
CA VAL A 919 -0.15 -4.30 -41.67
C VAL A 919 -0.22 -3.19 -40.62
N VAL A 920 -1.19 -3.29 -39.72
CA VAL A 920 -1.31 -2.48 -38.50
C VAL A 920 -1.23 -3.43 -37.31
N THR A 921 -0.33 -3.16 -36.36
CA THR A 921 -0.21 -3.95 -35.13
C THR A 921 -0.50 -3.14 -33.88
N GLN A 922 -1.15 -3.77 -32.89
CA GLN A 922 -1.45 -3.16 -31.59
C GLN A 922 -0.95 -4.07 -30.46
N SER A 923 -0.07 -3.56 -29.61
CA SER A 923 0.36 -4.19 -28.35
C SER A 923 1.12 -3.18 -27.51
N GLY A 924 1.19 -3.36 -26.20
CA GLY A 924 1.99 -2.52 -25.34
C GLY A 924 3.48 -2.86 -25.36
N THR A 925 3.82 -4.11 -25.67
CA THR A 925 5.19 -4.64 -25.72
C THR A 925 5.44 -5.47 -26.98
N PRO A 926 6.71 -5.74 -27.36
CA PRO A 926 7.04 -6.55 -28.52
C PRO A 926 6.43 -7.96 -28.45
N PHE A 927 6.02 -8.51 -29.58
CA PHE A 927 5.53 -9.89 -29.69
C PHE A 927 6.15 -10.56 -30.92
N ASN A 928 5.89 -11.85 -31.13
CA ASN A 928 6.41 -12.61 -32.26
C ASN A 928 5.65 -12.24 -33.52
N MET A 929 6.34 -11.49 -34.38
CA MET A 929 5.81 -10.96 -35.63
C MET A 929 6.75 -11.23 -36.80
N LEU A 930 7.47 -12.36 -36.78
CA LEU A 930 8.33 -12.80 -37.89
C LEU A 930 7.57 -12.89 -39.23
N TRP A 931 6.27 -13.21 -39.19
CA TRP A 931 5.41 -13.21 -40.37
C TRP A 931 5.33 -11.82 -41.05
N SER A 932 5.54 -10.72 -40.31
CA SER A 932 5.53 -9.34 -40.85
C SER A 932 6.78 -8.99 -41.67
N GLU A 933 7.79 -9.86 -41.71
CA GLU A 933 8.93 -9.65 -42.61
C GLU A 933 8.51 -9.61 -44.08
N GLN A 934 7.46 -10.36 -44.43
CA GLN A 934 6.86 -10.38 -45.76
C GLN A 934 6.08 -9.09 -46.09
N ALA A 935 5.70 -8.31 -45.06
CA ALA A 935 4.96 -7.07 -45.26
C ALA A 935 5.89 -5.96 -45.73
N LYS A 936 5.49 -5.30 -46.83
CA LYS A 936 6.18 -4.12 -47.37
C LYS A 936 5.80 -2.83 -46.63
N THR A 937 4.61 -2.78 -46.05
CA THR A 937 4.10 -1.64 -45.31
C THR A 937 3.62 -2.10 -43.94
N HIS A 938 4.18 -1.53 -42.89
CA HIS A 938 3.90 -1.95 -41.52
C HIS A 938 3.87 -0.77 -40.55
N VAL A 939 2.78 -0.65 -39.80
CA VAL A 939 2.50 0.38 -38.79
C VAL A 939 2.29 -0.29 -37.44
N HIS A 940 2.86 0.27 -36.38
CA HIS A 940 2.64 -0.15 -35.01
C HIS A 940 1.95 0.96 -34.20
N ALA A 941 0.86 0.64 -33.51
CA ALA A 941 -0.07 1.63 -32.97
C ALA A 941 -0.31 1.53 -31.45
N TRP A 942 0.42 0.66 -30.75
CA TRP A 942 0.33 0.52 -29.29
C TRP A 942 -1.10 0.24 -28.77
N LEU A 943 -1.33 0.52 -27.48
CA LEU A 943 -2.64 0.65 -26.85
C LEU A 943 -2.90 2.15 -26.61
N ALA A 944 -3.56 2.82 -27.55
CA ALA A 944 -3.48 4.28 -27.71
C ALA A 944 -4.67 5.07 -27.13
N GLY A 945 -5.38 4.53 -26.13
CA GLY A 945 -6.44 5.25 -25.43
C GLY A 945 -7.73 5.46 -26.26
N ASN A 946 -8.58 6.42 -25.83
CA ASN A 946 -9.91 6.68 -26.41
C ASN A 946 -9.85 6.88 -27.93
N GLU A 947 -8.82 7.58 -28.41
CA GLU A 947 -8.70 8.04 -29.80
C GLU A 947 -7.84 7.11 -30.68
N THR A 948 -7.57 5.88 -30.21
CA THR A 948 -6.78 4.86 -30.91
C THR A 948 -7.12 4.76 -32.40
N GLY A 949 -8.40 4.57 -32.75
CA GLY A 949 -8.81 4.38 -34.14
C GLY A 949 -8.60 5.61 -35.02
N ASN A 950 -8.86 6.80 -34.48
CA ASN A 950 -8.64 8.06 -35.19
C ASN A 950 -7.14 8.34 -35.39
N GLY A 951 -6.31 8.10 -34.37
CA GLY A 951 -4.85 8.25 -34.49
C GLY A 951 -4.24 7.31 -35.54
N ILE A 952 -4.71 6.06 -35.60
CA ILE A 952 -4.33 5.10 -36.66
C ILE A 952 -4.74 5.63 -38.03
N ALA A 953 -6.00 6.04 -38.19
CA ALA A 953 -6.52 6.54 -39.45
C ALA A 953 -5.79 7.81 -39.92
N ASP A 954 -5.49 8.75 -39.02
CA ASP A 954 -4.78 9.98 -39.33
C ASP A 954 -3.39 9.71 -39.91
N VAL A 955 -2.68 8.73 -39.37
CA VAL A 955 -1.40 8.31 -39.96
C VAL A 955 -1.62 7.62 -41.29
N LEU A 956 -2.55 6.67 -41.39
CA LEU A 956 -2.80 5.94 -42.63
C LEU A 956 -3.16 6.86 -43.79
N PHE A 957 -3.96 7.90 -43.57
CA PHE A 957 -4.37 8.84 -44.62
C PHE A 957 -3.49 10.10 -44.73
N GLY A 958 -2.50 10.26 -43.85
CA GLY A 958 -1.55 11.37 -43.91
C GLY A 958 -2.05 12.69 -43.34
N GLU A 959 -3.15 12.69 -42.57
CA GLU A 959 -3.55 13.83 -41.74
C GLU A 959 -2.49 14.10 -40.66
N THR A 960 -1.86 13.02 -40.16
CA THR A 960 -0.67 13.06 -39.31
C THR A 960 0.51 12.43 -40.03
N CYS A 961 1.61 13.17 -40.17
CA CYS A 961 2.88 12.61 -40.64
C CYS A 961 3.50 11.79 -39.50
N PRO A 962 3.78 10.48 -39.68
CA PRO A 962 4.29 9.64 -38.62
C PRO A 962 5.65 10.16 -38.14
N SER A 963 5.77 10.27 -36.82
CA SER A 963 6.97 10.77 -36.13
C SER A 963 7.30 9.99 -34.86
N GLY A 964 6.50 8.98 -34.52
CA GLY A 964 6.79 8.09 -33.39
C GLY A 964 8.03 7.25 -33.64
N LYS A 965 8.78 6.96 -32.57
CA LYS A 965 9.98 6.10 -32.58
C LYS A 965 9.86 5.04 -31.50
N LEU A 966 10.31 3.81 -31.78
CA LEU A 966 10.22 2.70 -30.82
C LEU A 966 10.98 3.00 -29.52
N PRO A 967 10.32 3.00 -28.35
CA PRO A 967 10.98 3.06 -27.04
C PRO A 967 11.49 1.69 -26.58
N LEU A 968 11.24 0.62 -27.35
CA LEU A 968 11.62 -0.76 -27.06
C LEU A 968 12.28 -1.39 -28.29
N SER A 969 13.26 -2.25 -28.08
CA SER A 969 13.80 -3.14 -29.11
C SER A 969 12.82 -4.27 -29.38
N PHE A 970 12.57 -4.58 -30.66
CA PHE A 970 11.67 -5.68 -31.05
C PHE A 970 12.50 -6.90 -31.44
N PRO A 971 12.68 -7.88 -30.54
CA PRO A 971 13.51 -9.05 -30.83
C PRO A 971 12.84 -9.94 -31.87
N ARG A 972 13.68 -10.67 -32.63
CA ARG A 972 13.19 -11.65 -33.61
C ARG A 972 12.52 -12.86 -32.92
N ARG A 973 13.09 -13.32 -31.82
CA ARG A 973 12.59 -14.46 -31.03
C ARG A 973 12.82 -14.22 -29.55
N ILE A 974 12.03 -14.89 -28.71
CA ILE A 974 12.19 -14.81 -27.25
C ILE A 974 13.57 -15.29 -26.79
N GLN A 975 14.18 -16.25 -27.49
CA GLN A 975 15.52 -16.78 -27.21
C GLN A 975 16.64 -15.79 -27.48
N ASP A 976 16.37 -14.74 -28.27
CA ASP A 976 17.36 -13.71 -28.58
C ASP A 976 17.38 -12.61 -27.50
N THR A 977 16.49 -12.66 -26.50
CA THR A 977 16.40 -11.64 -25.44
C THR A 977 17.43 -11.86 -24.33
N PRO A 978 17.91 -10.79 -23.67
CA PRO A 978 18.84 -10.91 -22.55
C PRO A 978 18.30 -11.74 -21.38
N THR A 979 16.98 -11.83 -21.26
CA THR A 979 16.30 -12.41 -20.09
C THR A 979 15.77 -13.82 -20.33
N PHE A 980 16.07 -14.44 -21.49
CA PHE A 980 15.46 -15.73 -21.88
C PHE A 980 15.63 -16.83 -20.82
N LEU A 981 16.79 -16.86 -20.15
CA LEU A 981 17.11 -17.88 -19.14
C LEU A 981 16.67 -17.49 -17.72
N ASN A 982 16.21 -16.27 -17.52
CA ASN A 982 16.11 -15.64 -16.20
C ASN A 982 14.95 -14.63 -16.14
N PHE A 983 13.82 -14.99 -16.76
CA PHE A 983 12.56 -14.29 -16.65
C PHE A 983 11.51 -15.17 -15.99
N GLY A 984 10.91 -14.67 -14.91
CA GLY A 984 10.04 -15.44 -14.03
C GLY A 984 10.72 -15.84 -12.71
N SER A 985 9.90 -16.06 -11.68
CA SER A 985 10.37 -16.54 -10.37
C SER A 985 10.73 -18.02 -10.43
N GLU A 986 11.97 -18.36 -10.06
CA GLU A 986 12.43 -19.71 -9.82
C GLU A 986 12.72 -19.90 -8.34
N ARG A 987 11.90 -20.71 -7.65
CA ARG A 987 12.00 -20.94 -6.20
C ARG A 987 12.05 -19.63 -5.39
N GLY A 988 11.24 -18.65 -5.79
CA GLY A 988 11.12 -17.36 -5.10
C GLY A 988 12.23 -16.36 -5.39
N ARG A 989 13.00 -16.53 -6.48
CA ARG A 989 14.00 -15.54 -6.91
C ARG A 989 14.03 -15.38 -8.44
N VAL A 990 14.52 -14.24 -8.88
CA VAL A 990 14.90 -13.98 -10.28
C VAL A 990 16.28 -13.32 -10.28
N ILE A 991 17.18 -13.78 -11.14
CA ILE A 991 18.53 -13.21 -11.25
C ILE A 991 18.54 -12.27 -12.44
N TYR A 992 18.98 -11.03 -12.28
CA TYR A 992 19.19 -10.11 -13.40
C TYR A 992 20.60 -10.35 -13.98
N GLY A 993 20.77 -11.51 -14.62
CA GLY A 993 22.05 -11.99 -15.14
C GLY A 993 22.56 -11.23 -16.36
N GLU A 994 21.70 -10.43 -16.99
CA GLU A 994 22.06 -9.49 -18.04
C GLU A 994 22.74 -8.22 -17.52
N ASP A 995 22.68 -7.96 -16.21
CA ASP A 995 23.28 -6.78 -15.58
C ASP A 995 22.83 -5.48 -16.30
N ILE A 996 23.74 -4.56 -16.63
CA ILE A 996 23.42 -3.32 -17.36
C ILE A 996 23.01 -3.53 -18.83
N TYR A 997 23.14 -4.74 -19.37
CA TYR A 997 22.87 -5.02 -20.78
C TYR A 997 21.38 -5.33 -20.95
N VAL A 998 20.56 -4.29 -20.83
CA VAL A 998 19.12 -4.33 -21.06
C VAL A 998 18.76 -3.66 -22.39
N GLY A 999 17.83 -4.24 -23.14
CA GLY A 999 17.36 -3.68 -24.41
C GLY A 999 18.47 -3.60 -25.47
N TYR A 1000 18.51 -2.50 -26.24
CA TYR A 1000 19.52 -2.28 -27.29
C TYR A 1000 20.95 -2.39 -26.78
N ARG A 1001 21.22 -2.11 -25.50
CA ARG A 1001 22.55 -2.29 -24.89
C ARG A 1001 23.05 -3.74 -25.03
N TYR A 1002 22.14 -4.72 -24.87
CA TYR A 1002 22.45 -6.13 -25.06
C TYR A 1002 22.62 -6.50 -26.52
N TYR A 1003 21.60 -6.22 -27.34
CA TYR A 1003 21.56 -6.66 -28.73
C TYR A 1003 22.77 -6.13 -29.50
N GLU A 1004 23.13 -4.87 -29.26
CA GLU A 1004 24.32 -4.29 -29.88
C GLU A 1004 25.61 -4.89 -29.33
N LYS A 1005 25.74 -5.09 -28.00
CA LYS A 1005 26.97 -5.64 -27.40
C LYS A 1005 27.29 -7.04 -27.94
N VAL A 1006 26.27 -7.89 -28.12
CA VAL A 1006 26.42 -9.27 -28.61
C VAL A 1006 26.21 -9.43 -30.11
N ASP A 1007 26.09 -8.31 -30.85
CA ASP A 1007 25.89 -8.27 -32.31
C ASP A 1007 24.70 -9.14 -32.77
N ARG A 1008 23.59 -9.04 -32.03
CA ARG A 1008 22.34 -9.75 -32.30
C ARG A 1008 21.38 -8.87 -33.08
N GLU A 1009 20.97 -9.34 -34.24
CA GLU A 1009 19.92 -8.68 -35.02
C GLU A 1009 18.56 -8.72 -34.31
N VAL A 1010 17.87 -7.59 -34.37
CA VAL A 1010 16.49 -7.41 -33.92
C VAL A 1010 15.60 -7.16 -35.13
N LEU A 1011 14.30 -7.40 -35.00
CA LEU A 1011 13.35 -7.13 -36.07
C LEU A 1011 13.21 -5.62 -36.31
N TYR A 1012 13.10 -4.85 -35.23
CA TYR A 1012 13.19 -3.39 -35.27
C TYR A 1012 14.00 -2.89 -34.07
N PRO A 1013 14.99 -2.00 -34.28
CA PRO A 1013 15.85 -1.51 -33.22
C PRO A 1013 15.21 -0.37 -32.40
N PHE A 1014 15.74 -0.16 -31.20
CA PHE A 1014 15.40 0.99 -30.37
C PHE A 1014 15.56 2.31 -31.12
N GLY A 1015 14.61 3.22 -30.93
CA GLY A 1015 14.54 4.52 -31.59
C GLY A 1015 14.17 4.46 -33.07
N HIS A 1016 13.80 3.30 -33.63
CA HIS A 1016 13.38 3.18 -35.03
C HIS A 1016 11.98 3.75 -35.28
N GLY A 1017 11.79 4.39 -36.42
CA GLY A 1017 10.50 4.87 -36.90
C GLY A 1017 10.67 5.75 -38.13
N LEU A 1018 9.91 5.46 -39.18
CA LEU A 1018 9.94 6.16 -40.46
C LEU A 1018 9.00 7.37 -40.46
N SER A 1019 9.15 8.20 -41.48
CA SER A 1019 8.32 9.38 -41.74
C SER A 1019 7.88 9.40 -43.21
N TYR A 1020 6.88 10.22 -43.54
CA TYR A 1020 6.54 10.51 -44.95
C TYR A 1020 7.47 11.54 -45.59
N THR A 1021 8.34 12.17 -44.80
CA THR A 1021 9.41 13.04 -45.28
C THR A 1021 10.79 12.51 -44.88
N THR A 1022 11.86 13.17 -45.33
CA THR A 1022 13.24 12.79 -45.06
C THR A 1022 13.98 13.92 -44.38
N PHE A 1023 14.91 13.60 -43.48
CA PHE A 1023 15.70 14.58 -42.74
C PHE A 1023 17.20 14.37 -42.96
N THR A 1024 17.94 15.48 -43.09
CA THR A 1024 19.41 15.49 -43.11
C THR A 1024 19.95 16.22 -41.89
N TYR A 1025 21.14 15.81 -41.46
CA TYR A 1025 21.82 16.26 -40.26
C TYR A 1025 23.18 16.80 -40.66
N ASP A 1026 23.53 18.02 -40.25
CA ASP A 1026 24.76 18.69 -40.64
C ASP A 1026 25.33 19.54 -39.50
N LYS A 1027 26.57 20.00 -39.66
CA LYS A 1027 27.24 20.98 -38.77
C LYS A 1027 27.22 20.59 -37.28
N LEU A 1028 27.72 19.40 -36.96
CA LEU A 1028 27.89 18.98 -35.57
C LEU A 1028 28.90 19.87 -34.83
N HIS A 1029 28.50 20.39 -33.68
CA HIS A 1029 29.32 21.11 -32.73
C HIS A 1029 29.16 20.48 -31.35
N VAL A 1030 30.27 20.01 -30.78
CA VAL A 1030 30.33 19.40 -29.44
C VAL A 1030 31.05 20.36 -28.51
N THR A 1031 30.45 20.64 -27.35
CA THR A 1031 31.07 21.38 -26.25
C THR A 1031 30.98 20.57 -24.96
N SER A 1032 31.59 21.05 -23.88
CA SER A 1032 31.49 20.41 -22.57
C SER A 1032 30.09 20.49 -21.94
N SER A 1033 29.19 21.36 -22.43
CA SER A 1033 27.86 21.57 -21.83
C SER A 1033 26.69 21.16 -22.73
N HIS A 1034 26.88 21.07 -24.04
CA HIS A 1034 25.83 20.72 -24.99
C HIS A 1034 26.41 20.20 -26.31
N VAL A 1035 25.58 19.48 -27.05
CA VAL A 1035 25.78 19.12 -28.46
C VAL A 1035 24.78 19.90 -29.30
N SER A 1036 25.24 20.57 -30.36
CA SER A 1036 24.35 21.23 -31.31
C SER A 1036 24.64 20.84 -32.76
N PHE A 1037 23.62 20.84 -33.60
CA PHE A 1037 23.70 20.52 -35.03
C PHE A 1037 22.51 21.14 -35.76
N GLU A 1038 22.56 21.15 -37.09
CA GLU A 1038 21.43 21.56 -37.92
C GLU A 1038 20.68 20.33 -38.44
N ILE A 1039 19.35 20.40 -38.40
CA ILE A 1039 18.46 19.44 -39.05
C ILE A 1039 17.68 20.15 -40.16
N THR A 1040 17.60 19.51 -41.32
CA THR A 1040 16.83 20.00 -42.47
C THR A 1040 15.77 19.00 -42.84
N ASN A 1041 14.53 19.45 -43.04
CA ASN A 1041 13.52 18.63 -43.73
C ASN A 1041 13.79 18.69 -45.24
N SER A 1042 14.36 17.60 -45.75
CA SER A 1042 14.80 17.45 -47.15
C SER A 1042 13.72 16.86 -48.07
N GLY A 1043 12.55 16.50 -47.54
CA GLY A 1043 11.45 15.96 -48.33
C GLY A 1043 10.37 17.01 -48.67
N SER A 1044 9.23 16.53 -49.15
CA SER A 1044 8.17 17.37 -49.73
C SER A 1044 6.98 17.65 -48.81
N VAL A 1045 6.94 17.05 -47.62
CA VAL A 1045 5.84 17.23 -46.65
C VAL A 1045 6.41 17.64 -45.29
N ALA A 1046 5.62 18.40 -44.52
CA ALA A 1046 6.00 18.74 -43.16
C ALA A 1046 6.01 17.48 -42.27
N GLY A 1047 6.89 17.48 -41.27
CA GLY A 1047 7.01 16.34 -40.36
C GLY A 1047 7.87 16.67 -39.15
N ALA A 1048 7.86 15.77 -38.17
CA ALA A 1048 8.74 15.85 -37.02
C ALA A 1048 9.77 14.71 -37.03
N GLU A 1049 10.98 15.02 -36.57
CA GLU A 1049 12.08 14.07 -36.41
C GLU A 1049 12.56 14.06 -34.97
N VAL A 1050 12.97 12.89 -34.49
CA VAL A 1050 13.54 12.70 -33.16
C VAL A 1050 15.04 12.50 -33.31
N SER A 1051 15.80 13.52 -32.93
CA SER A 1051 17.25 13.43 -32.87
C SER A 1051 17.68 12.75 -31.58
N GLN A 1052 18.47 11.70 -31.67
CA GLN A 1052 18.91 10.87 -30.55
C GLN A 1052 20.42 11.02 -30.38
N LEU A 1053 20.85 11.41 -29.17
CA LEU A 1053 22.24 11.57 -28.79
C LEU A 1053 22.68 10.36 -27.97
N TYR A 1054 23.68 9.65 -28.49
CA TYR A 1054 24.34 8.54 -27.83
C TYR A 1054 25.78 8.87 -27.51
N ILE A 1055 26.26 8.36 -26.37
CA ILE A 1055 27.67 8.44 -25.94
C ILE A 1055 28.25 7.03 -25.94
N ALA A 1056 29.43 6.89 -26.53
CA ALA A 1056 30.19 5.66 -26.50
C ALA A 1056 31.54 5.87 -25.80
N ALA A 1057 31.86 4.94 -24.89
CA ALA A 1057 33.16 4.83 -24.23
C ALA A 1057 33.75 3.46 -24.58
N ASP A 1058 34.98 3.45 -25.08
CA ASP A 1058 35.71 2.21 -25.36
C ASP A 1058 36.74 1.91 -24.25
N GLU A 1059 37.51 0.85 -24.44
CA GLU A 1059 38.52 0.37 -23.49
C GLU A 1059 39.69 1.36 -23.30
N THR A 1060 39.84 2.37 -24.17
CA THR A 1060 40.85 3.43 -24.01
C THR A 1060 40.34 4.58 -23.13
N THR A 1061 39.02 4.70 -23.00
CA THR A 1061 38.35 5.78 -22.26
C THR A 1061 37.83 5.31 -20.91
N SER A 1062 37.38 4.05 -20.82
CA SER A 1062 36.72 3.49 -19.65
C SER A 1062 37.54 2.37 -19.02
N SER A 1063 37.72 2.40 -17.70
CA SER A 1063 38.40 1.32 -16.96
C SER A 1063 37.56 0.05 -16.84
N ILE A 1064 36.25 0.14 -17.10
CA ILE A 1064 35.31 -0.99 -17.05
C ILE A 1064 34.59 -1.20 -18.37
N GLN A 1065 34.00 -2.39 -18.53
CA GLN A 1065 33.14 -2.70 -19.69
C GLN A 1065 31.83 -1.90 -19.63
N ARG A 1066 31.48 -1.28 -20.76
CA ARG A 1066 30.23 -0.53 -20.95
C ARG A 1066 29.45 -1.07 -22.18
N PRO A 1067 28.17 -0.69 -22.34
CA PRO A 1067 27.44 -0.87 -23.60
C PRO A 1067 28.20 -0.22 -24.77
N LYS A 1068 27.95 -0.68 -26.01
CA LYS A 1068 28.59 -0.09 -27.21
C LYS A 1068 28.33 1.42 -27.31
N LYS A 1069 27.14 1.85 -26.88
CA LYS A 1069 26.73 3.25 -26.73
C LYS A 1069 25.51 3.32 -25.82
N GLU A 1070 25.25 4.48 -25.26
CA GLU A 1070 24.11 4.74 -24.36
C GLU A 1070 23.42 6.04 -24.75
N LEU A 1071 22.09 6.06 -24.76
CA LEU A 1071 21.31 7.28 -24.97
C LEU A 1071 21.52 8.24 -23.79
N LYS A 1072 21.90 9.48 -24.10
CA LYS A 1072 22.13 10.54 -23.11
C LYS A 1072 21.42 11.85 -23.46
N GLY A 1073 20.58 11.85 -24.49
CA GLY A 1073 19.82 13.03 -24.89
C GLY A 1073 18.93 12.76 -26.10
N PHE A 1074 17.85 13.51 -26.21
CA PHE A 1074 17.01 13.51 -27.39
C PHE A 1074 16.26 14.84 -27.55
N ASN A 1075 15.86 15.15 -28.78
CA ASN A 1075 15.02 16.31 -29.08
C ASN A 1075 14.10 15.98 -30.26
N LYS A 1076 12.79 16.26 -30.11
CA LYS A 1076 11.84 16.16 -31.21
C LYS A 1076 11.67 17.54 -31.85
N THR A 1077 11.88 17.62 -33.16
CA THR A 1077 11.81 18.88 -33.89
C THR A 1077 10.81 18.76 -35.04
N TYR A 1078 9.82 19.65 -35.09
CA TYR A 1078 8.91 19.77 -36.23
C TYR A 1078 9.47 20.75 -37.28
N LEU A 1079 9.42 20.37 -38.56
CA LEU A 1079 9.95 21.15 -39.68
C LEU A 1079 9.01 21.16 -40.90
N GLN A 1080 8.82 22.33 -41.49
CA GLN A 1080 8.24 22.50 -42.82
C GLN A 1080 9.20 21.99 -43.91
N PRO A 1081 8.73 21.66 -45.13
CA PRO A 1081 9.62 21.30 -46.24
C PRO A 1081 10.71 22.35 -46.48
N ALA A 1082 11.95 21.90 -46.68
CA ALA A 1082 13.15 22.73 -46.83
C ALA A 1082 13.51 23.63 -45.62
N GLU A 1083 12.78 23.55 -44.51
CA GLU A 1083 13.12 24.29 -43.28
C GLU A 1083 14.37 23.68 -42.64
N VAL A 1084 15.26 24.55 -42.15
CA VAL A 1084 16.46 24.19 -41.38
C VAL A 1084 16.29 24.73 -39.97
N LYS A 1085 16.51 23.88 -38.96
CA LYS A 1085 16.54 24.29 -37.55
C LYS A 1085 17.83 23.85 -36.90
N ARG A 1086 18.35 24.69 -36.00
CA ARG A 1086 19.42 24.31 -35.08
C ARG A 1086 18.81 23.60 -33.89
N VAL A 1087 19.31 22.39 -33.60
CA VAL A 1087 18.95 21.59 -32.43
C VAL A 1087 20.09 21.68 -31.43
N GLU A 1088 19.74 21.79 -30.15
CA GLU A 1088 20.67 21.78 -29.03
C GLU A 1088 20.21 20.76 -27.99
N ILE A 1089 21.11 19.86 -27.60
CA ILE A 1089 20.87 18.83 -26.58
C ILE A 1089 21.87 19.07 -25.45
N PRO A 1090 21.41 19.41 -24.23
CA PRO A 1090 22.29 19.65 -23.09
C PRO A 1090 22.96 18.34 -22.64
N LEU A 1091 24.20 18.46 -22.16
CA LEU A 1091 24.94 17.39 -21.51
C LEU A 1091 24.85 17.56 -20.00
N ASP A 1092 24.42 16.51 -19.30
CA ASP A 1092 24.40 16.47 -17.85
C ASP A 1092 25.51 15.56 -17.30
N ARG A 1093 25.60 15.47 -15.97
CA ARG A 1093 26.60 14.63 -15.29
C ARG A 1093 26.43 13.12 -15.54
N PHE A 1094 25.28 12.66 -16.05
CA PHE A 1094 25.09 11.25 -16.43
C PHE A 1094 25.65 10.92 -17.81
N THR A 1095 25.93 11.94 -18.64
CA THR A 1095 26.43 11.82 -20.01
C THR A 1095 27.59 10.82 -20.14
N THR A 1096 28.59 10.95 -19.27
CA THR A 1096 29.83 10.15 -19.32
C THR A 1096 30.04 9.26 -18.09
N SER A 1097 29.13 9.34 -17.11
CA SER A 1097 29.25 8.60 -15.87
C SER A 1097 28.73 7.16 -15.96
N PHE A 1098 29.38 6.27 -15.21
CA PHE A 1098 28.93 4.92 -14.86
C PHE A 1098 28.91 4.77 -13.33
N TRP A 1099 28.23 3.76 -12.81
CA TRP A 1099 28.26 3.46 -11.38
C TRP A 1099 29.41 2.50 -11.07
N ASP A 1100 30.33 2.93 -10.20
CA ASP A 1100 31.43 2.12 -9.71
C ASP A 1100 31.03 1.43 -8.40
N GLU A 1101 30.93 0.10 -8.41
CA GLU A 1101 30.50 -0.71 -7.26
C GLU A 1101 31.56 -0.82 -6.17
N GLU A 1102 32.84 -0.62 -6.48
CA GLU A 1102 33.92 -0.62 -5.48
C GLU A 1102 33.94 0.72 -4.72
N LEU A 1103 33.70 1.81 -5.44
CA LEU A 1103 33.67 3.16 -4.88
C LEU A 1103 32.30 3.61 -4.37
N HIS A 1104 31.23 2.85 -4.67
CA HIS A 1104 29.84 3.19 -4.36
C HIS A 1104 29.46 4.61 -4.80
N CYS A 1105 29.87 5.01 -6.01
CA CYS A 1105 29.56 6.34 -6.55
C CYS A 1105 29.54 6.34 -8.08
N TRP A 1106 28.96 7.40 -8.65
CA TRP A 1106 29.08 7.67 -10.08
C TRP A 1106 30.48 8.18 -10.41
N VAL A 1107 31.08 7.65 -11.47
CA VAL A 1107 32.41 8.04 -11.95
C VAL A 1107 32.31 8.45 -13.41
N SER A 1108 32.71 9.69 -13.72
CA SER A 1108 33.02 10.11 -15.10
C SER A 1108 34.54 10.13 -15.23
N GLU A 1109 35.11 9.33 -16.12
CA GLU A 1109 36.56 9.22 -16.28
C GLU A 1109 37.09 10.27 -17.23
N ARG A 1110 38.32 10.73 -16.99
CA ARG A 1110 39.06 11.52 -17.96
C ARG A 1110 39.30 10.69 -19.22
N GLY A 1111 38.96 11.24 -20.38
CA GLY A 1111 39.18 10.58 -21.66
C GLY A 1111 38.44 11.26 -22.81
N VAL A 1112 38.43 10.60 -23.96
CA VAL A 1112 37.75 11.10 -25.18
C VAL A 1112 36.58 10.18 -25.48
N TYR A 1113 35.38 10.69 -25.25
CA TYR A 1113 34.14 9.97 -25.53
C TYR A 1113 33.67 10.23 -26.95
N ARG A 1114 33.12 9.22 -27.62
CA ARG A 1114 32.50 9.41 -28.93
C ARG A 1114 31.07 9.89 -28.77
N VAL A 1115 30.78 11.01 -29.42
CA VAL A 1115 29.44 11.59 -29.54
C VAL A 1115 28.82 11.08 -30.83
N LEU A 1116 27.65 10.45 -30.74
CA LEU A 1116 26.96 9.84 -31.87
C LEU A 1116 25.54 10.41 -31.94
N VAL A 1117 25.21 11.14 -33.00
CA VAL A 1117 23.84 11.67 -33.20
C VAL A 1117 23.20 10.93 -34.37
N GLY A 1118 21.98 10.44 -34.16
CA GLY A 1118 21.25 9.66 -35.15
C GLY A 1118 19.73 9.84 -35.05
N SER A 1119 19.02 9.20 -35.99
CA SER A 1119 17.56 9.15 -36.02
C SER A 1119 16.97 7.85 -35.43
N SER A 1120 17.85 6.91 -35.04
CA SER A 1120 17.59 5.66 -34.31
C SER A 1120 18.91 5.12 -33.76
N SER A 1121 18.87 4.11 -32.88
CA SER A 1121 20.09 3.48 -32.35
C SER A 1121 20.92 2.79 -33.45
N SER A 1122 20.28 2.38 -34.54
CA SER A 1122 20.92 1.73 -35.70
C SER A 1122 21.34 2.70 -36.82
N LYS A 1123 20.90 3.97 -36.78
CA LYS A 1123 21.15 4.96 -37.84
C LYS A 1123 21.81 6.22 -37.27
N ILE A 1124 23.12 6.12 -37.05
CA ILE A 1124 23.99 7.24 -36.66
C ILE A 1124 24.37 8.04 -37.91
N LEU A 1125 24.19 9.36 -37.85
CA LEU A 1125 24.34 10.28 -38.97
C LEU A 1125 25.49 11.27 -38.76
N LEU A 1126 25.74 11.67 -37.51
CA LEU A 1126 26.85 12.54 -37.15
C LEU A 1126 27.70 11.87 -36.06
N THR A 1127 29.01 12.08 -36.13
CA THR A 1127 29.98 11.61 -35.12
C THR A 1127 30.91 12.75 -34.74
N GLY A 1128 31.18 12.89 -33.46
CA GLY A 1128 32.14 13.85 -32.90
C GLY A 1128 32.81 13.31 -31.64
N GLU A 1129 33.57 14.16 -30.97
CA GLU A 1129 34.35 13.81 -29.79
C GLU A 1129 34.02 14.76 -28.64
N LEU A 1130 33.85 14.20 -27.44
CA LEU A 1130 33.70 14.92 -26.19
C LEU A 1130 34.92 14.65 -25.30
N HIS A 1131 35.68 15.69 -25.02
CA HIS A 1131 36.85 15.61 -24.16
C HIS A 1131 36.45 15.87 -22.70
N VAL A 1132 36.70 14.89 -21.84
CA VAL A 1132 36.57 15.02 -20.38
C VAL A 1132 37.96 15.19 -19.81
N GLU A 1133 38.25 16.38 -19.29
CA GLU A 1133 39.60 16.79 -18.84
C GLU A 1133 40.04 16.13 -17.53
N ALA A 1134 39.09 15.75 -16.67
CA ALA A 1134 39.37 15.19 -15.35
C ALA A 1134 38.37 14.12 -14.95
N THR A 1135 38.85 13.10 -14.20
CA THR A 1135 37.97 12.11 -13.59
C THR A 1135 37.23 12.75 -12.43
N THR A 1136 35.89 12.69 -12.43
CA THR A 1136 35.03 13.21 -11.37
C THR A 1136 34.21 12.08 -10.75
N ARG A 1137 33.94 12.21 -9.45
CA ARG A 1137 33.13 11.26 -8.67
C ARG A 1137 31.98 11.99 -7.99
N TRP A 1138 30.81 11.38 -7.95
CA TRP A 1138 29.63 12.01 -7.36
C TRP A 1138 28.57 11.00 -6.90
N THR A 1139 27.72 11.43 -5.97
CA THR A 1139 26.51 10.73 -5.49
C THR A 1139 25.34 11.73 -5.40
N GLY A 1140 24.12 11.29 -5.15
CA GLY A 1140 22.98 12.22 -4.96
C GLY A 1140 22.19 12.57 -6.23
N LEU A 1141 21.30 13.57 -6.15
CA LEU A 1141 20.44 14.08 -7.25
C LEU A 1141 21.05 15.21 -8.07
#